data_AF-A0A0M4EWA4-F1
#
_entry.id   AF-A0A0M4EWA4-F1
#
_cell.length_a   1.000
_cell.length_b   1.000
_cell.length_c   1.000
_cell.angle_alpha   90.00
_cell.angle_beta   90.00
_cell.angle_gamma   90.00
#
_symmetry.space_group_name_H-M   'P 1'
#
loop_
_entity.id
_entity.type
_entity.pdbx_description
1 polymer ?
#
loop_
_entity_poly.entity_id
_entity_poly.type
_entity_poly.pdbx_seq_one_letter_code
_entity_poly.pdbx_strand_id
1 'polypeptide(L)'
;MSDETTPLNTAPSSSGYVALPPFQGPTYVFPGGVSPRARRSKMKQFQCCIAMTFIVIVIAALCLALWLSGSGYADNLGAGPSFFFATNETQPTVSETLAATKRPLPDEPVAAWALHHAKLDQAESKRAVSAGLKALGDREIFEEGLQPSAVNTPQFRHYRSLNTNPEARKLARRGYVENHATLDIAQRFNYSKQPGRSNIGRGPPIVLSDQGTPRLNCDFNAKYRRSTGVCNNREHPRTYGASMVPYRRMVAPDYADGIAAPRASHHSKLPPARQVSLSIHRSSYETDSNFTVMLAVFGQFLDHDITATSLTTAQEGDSIDCCALGTLEQHPECFPVRILRDDPYYKQYNLTCMNFVRSAPAPTGRFGPRQQFNQATAFIDASVVYGNLEQRQRQLRTYINGTLRMYITDDGRELLPISSNAEDGCNRVQMTRQGKYCFESGDDRANENLLLTSMHLLWARHHNYLARGLHELNPEWDDERLYQEARRIVGAQLAHITYNEFLPVLLGRNLTKAKGLLPAGDNLNAADTYDPQVDPSIANCFSAAAFRFAHTLLPGLFNISRDNSTPEAIELHKMLFNPFSLWARHGIDHALLTATNTPVQRVDRFFSLEITQKLFEGTAEDHLPLCGLDLVSLNIQRGRDHGIPAYTVFRRHCHLPPVDTWQQMALAIDNATLGSIRQIYSSPQDVDVYTGALSEPPLQGAIFGPLLSCLVSDQFIRLKLGDSHWYERKLGPQRFTKAQLAEIYKTSLAAIVCRNSDNIQRVREHLMERHRVDGNSYFNCQELPGYAFDFEPWSESKAAPELHKAGFSQAMTF
;
A
#
# COMPACT_ATOMS: atom_id res chain seq x y z
N MET A 1 -64.40 -10.50 23.38
CA MET A 1 -65.43 -9.65 22.74
C MET A 1 -64.85 -9.21 21.41
N SER A 2 -65.16 -9.80 20.26
CA SER A 2 -66.19 -10.76 19.88
C SER A 2 -65.79 -11.35 18.52
N ASP A 3 -65.80 -12.68 18.45
CA ASP A 3 -66.28 -13.59 17.39
C ASP A 3 -65.64 -13.54 15.99
N GLU A 4 -64.96 -14.61 15.54
CA GLU A 4 -65.49 -15.89 15.02
C GLU A 4 -66.41 -15.75 13.79
N THR A 5 -65.95 -16.26 12.64
CA THR A 5 -66.64 -17.28 11.80
C THR A 5 -65.84 -17.65 10.54
N THR A 6 -65.41 -18.91 10.47
CA THR A 6 -65.11 -19.74 9.27
C THR A 6 -66.48 -20.17 8.63
N PRO A 7 -66.64 -20.91 7.49
CA PRO A 7 -65.66 -21.67 6.66
C PRO A 7 -65.93 -21.89 5.13
N LEU A 8 -64.93 -22.51 4.46
CA LEU A 8 -64.93 -23.59 3.45
C LEU A 8 -65.58 -23.50 2.02
N ASN A 9 -64.71 -23.89 1.06
CA ASN A 9 -64.88 -24.73 -0.14
C ASN A 9 -65.40 -24.15 -1.47
N THR A 10 -64.59 -24.31 -2.54
CA THR A 10 -64.89 -25.16 -3.73
C THR A 10 -63.69 -25.22 -4.71
N ALA A 11 -63.27 -26.44 -5.05
CA ALA A 11 -62.44 -26.80 -6.24
C ALA A 11 -63.38 -27.01 -7.47
N PRO A 12 -62.97 -27.38 -8.72
CA PRO A 12 -61.70 -28.03 -9.16
C PRO A 12 -61.16 -27.73 -10.61
N SER A 13 -60.05 -28.42 -10.95
CA SER A 13 -59.58 -28.85 -12.31
C SER A 13 -58.92 -27.79 -13.23
N SER A 14 -57.91 -28.05 -14.08
CA SER A 14 -57.06 -29.22 -14.39
C SER A 14 -55.88 -28.81 -15.30
N SER A 15 -54.81 -29.61 -15.26
CA SER A 15 -53.82 -29.94 -16.30
C SER A 15 -52.82 -28.88 -16.82
N GLY A 16 -51.53 -29.22 -16.70
CA GLY A 16 -50.42 -28.55 -17.40
C GLY A 16 -49.02 -28.79 -16.82
N TYR A 17 -48.69 -30.01 -16.36
CA TYR A 17 -47.34 -30.35 -15.91
C TYR A 17 -46.40 -30.58 -17.11
N VAL A 18 -45.33 -29.79 -17.20
CA VAL A 18 -44.08 -30.18 -17.88
C VAL A 18 -43.00 -30.24 -16.80
N ALA A 19 -42.58 -31.46 -16.47
CA ALA A 19 -41.49 -31.72 -15.54
C ALA A 19 -40.14 -31.42 -16.22
N LEU A 20 -39.39 -30.47 -15.68
CA LEU A 20 -37.97 -30.30 -15.98
C LEU A 20 -37.15 -31.21 -15.04
N PRO A 21 -36.10 -31.87 -15.55
CA PRO A 21 -35.40 -32.94 -14.85
C PRO A 21 -34.56 -32.43 -13.67
N PRO A 22 -34.28 -33.28 -12.66
CA PRO A 22 -33.43 -32.91 -11.54
C PRO A 22 -32.01 -32.64 -12.03
N PHE A 23 -31.49 -31.47 -11.66
CA PHE A 23 -30.11 -31.06 -11.90
C PHE A 23 -29.16 -32.10 -11.27
N GLN A 24 -28.58 -32.95 -12.10
CA GLN A 24 -27.38 -33.71 -11.77
C GLN A 24 -26.22 -32.72 -11.69
N GLY A 25 -25.74 -32.44 -10.48
CA GLY A 25 -24.43 -31.82 -10.30
C GLY A 25 -23.33 -32.70 -10.91
N PRO A 26 -22.18 -32.11 -11.31
CA PRO A 26 -21.08 -32.90 -11.84
C PRO A 26 -20.57 -33.89 -10.78
N THR A 27 -20.69 -35.17 -11.09
CA THR A 27 -20.11 -36.27 -10.33
C THR A 27 -18.61 -36.26 -10.58
N TYR A 28 -17.83 -35.65 -9.69
CA TYR A 28 -16.40 -35.94 -9.63
C TYR A 28 -16.22 -37.35 -9.08
N VAL A 29 -16.25 -38.33 -9.97
CA VAL A 29 -15.74 -39.67 -9.70
C VAL A 29 -14.22 -39.56 -9.61
N PHE A 30 -13.67 -39.49 -8.40
CA PHE A 30 -12.26 -39.81 -8.21
C PHE A 30 -12.07 -41.29 -8.56
N PRO A 31 -11.27 -41.66 -9.58
CA PRO A 31 -11.00 -43.07 -9.83
C PRO A 31 -10.06 -43.59 -8.74
N GLY A 32 -10.57 -44.53 -7.95
CA GLY A 32 -9.77 -45.60 -7.34
C GLY A 32 -8.85 -45.19 -6.19
N GLY A 33 -9.38 -45.28 -4.96
CA GLY A 33 -8.56 -45.43 -3.76
C GLY A 33 -7.70 -46.69 -3.85
N VAL A 34 -6.42 -46.53 -4.20
CA VAL A 34 -5.42 -47.58 -4.02
C VAL A 34 -5.14 -47.68 -2.52
N SER A 35 -5.42 -48.84 -1.92
CA SER A 35 -5.27 -49.04 -0.47
C SER A 35 -3.85 -48.65 0.00
N PRO A 36 -3.69 -48.12 1.23
CA PRO A 36 -2.39 -47.70 1.76
C PRO A 36 -1.30 -48.80 1.75
N ARG A 37 -1.70 -50.08 1.69
CA ARG A 37 -0.79 -51.23 1.54
C ARG A 37 -0.23 -51.36 0.12
N ALA A 38 -1.04 -51.12 -0.92
CA ALA A 38 -0.58 -51.16 -2.31
C ALA A 38 0.35 -49.98 -2.65
N ARG A 39 0.16 -48.81 -2.02
CA ARG A 39 1.06 -47.65 -2.17
C ARG A 39 2.47 -47.93 -1.66
N ARG A 40 2.62 -48.61 -0.51
CA ARG A 40 3.96 -48.98 0.02
C ARG A 40 4.69 -49.99 -0.86
N SER A 41 3.98 -50.95 -1.43
CA SER A 41 4.58 -51.94 -2.34
C SER A 41 5.11 -51.26 -3.61
N LYS A 42 4.28 -50.45 -4.28
CA LYS A 42 4.70 -49.71 -5.49
C LYS A 42 5.81 -48.69 -5.22
N MET A 43 5.83 -48.06 -4.04
CA MET A 43 6.88 -47.11 -3.68
C MET A 43 8.22 -47.81 -3.41
N LYS A 44 8.23 -48.98 -2.78
CA LYS A 44 9.44 -49.82 -2.66
C LYS A 44 9.94 -50.32 -4.01
N GLN A 45 9.01 -50.71 -4.90
CA GLN A 45 9.35 -51.17 -6.24
C GLN A 45 9.96 -50.03 -7.08
N PHE A 46 9.40 -48.82 -6.98
CA PHE A 46 9.95 -47.61 -7.63
C PHE A 46 11.32 -47.23 -7.07
N GLN A 47 11.52 -47.29 -5.75
CA GLN A 47 12.81 -47.04 -5.11
C GLN A 47 13.88 -48.06 -5.54
N CYS A 48 13.51 -49.34 -5.66
CA CYS A 48 14.41 -50.37 -6.18
C CYS A 48 14.76 -50.13 -7.65
N CYS A 49 13.79 -49.75 -8.48
CA CYS A 49 14.05 -49.41 -9.88
C CYS A 49 15.00 -48.21 -10.02
N ILE A 50 14.81 -47.14 -9.24
CA ILE A 50 15.70 -45.99 -9.24
C ILE A 50 17.12 -46.39 -8.79
N ALA A 51 17.24 -47.17 -7.72
CA ALA A 51 18.54 -47.63 -7.23
C ALA A 51 19.27 -48.48 -8.28
N MET A 52 18.57 -49.40 -8.94
CA MET A 52 19.15 -50.21 -10.02
C MET A 52 19.57 -49.35 -11.23
N THR A 53 18.75 -48.37 -11.64
CA THR A 53 19.11 -47.45 -12.71
C THR A 53 20.34 -46.63 -12.35
N PHE A 54 20.44 -46.17 -11.10
CA PHE A 54 21.60 -45.40 -10.65
C PHE A 54 22.88 -46.26 -10.63
N ILE A 55 22.77 -47.51 -10.17
CA ILE A 55 23.89 -48.47 -10.21
C ILE A 55 24.33 -48.74 -11.64
N VAL A 56 23.39 -48.94 -12.58
CA VAL A 56 23.72 -49.15 -14.00
C VAL A 56 24.40 -47.93 -14.62
N ILE A 57 23.95 -46.71 -14.31
CA ILE A 57 24.59 -45.48 -14.78
C ILE A 57 26.01 -45.36 -14.25
N VAL A 58 26.23 -45.66 -12.96
CA VAL A 58 27.57 -45.61 -12.34
C VAL A 58 28.49 -46.68 -12.93
N ILE A 59 28.00 -47.90 -13.16
CA ILE A 59 28.76 -48.97 -13.81
C ILE A 59 29.09 -48.58 -15.25
N ALA A 60 28.14 -48.03 -16.01
CA ALA A 60 28.37 -47.58 -17.38
C ALA A 60 29.41 -46.45 -17.43
N ALA A 61 29.35 -45.49 -16.50
CA ALA A 61 30.34 -44.42 -16.39
C ALA A 61 31.73 -44.95 -16.02
N LEU A 62 31.82 -45.93 -15.12
CA LEU A 62 33.07 -46.59 -14.76
C LEU A 62 33.65 -47.41 -15.93
N CYS A 63 32.82 -48.15 -16.66
CA CYS A 63 33.24 -48.86 -17.87
C CYS A 63 33.72 -47.89 -18.95
N LEU A 64 33.04 -46.75 -19.13
CA LEU A 64 33.44 -45.71 -20.08
C LEU A 64 34.78 -45.07 -19.67
N ALA A 65 34.96 -44.78 -18.38
CA ALA A 65 36.21 -44.22 -17.85
C ALA A 65 37.37 -45.22 -17.99
N LEU A 66 37.15 -46.51 -17.74
CA LEU A 66 38.14 -47.57 -17.92
C LEU A 66 38.46 -47.81 -19.41
N TRP A 67 37.46 -47.68 -20.29
CA TRP A 67 37.65 -47.76 -21.75
C TRP A 67 38.45 -46.57 -22.29
N LEU A 68 38.16 -45.35 -21.82
CA LEU A 68 38.92 -44.14 -22.15
C LEU A 68 40.33 -44.16 -21.55
N SER A 69 40.53 -44.84 -20.42
CA SER A 69 41.85 -45.06 -19.82
C SER A 69 42.67 -46.15 -20.54
N GLY A 70 42.01 -47.12 -21.19
CA GLY A 70 42.67 -48.24 -21.89
C GLY A 70 42.87 -48.00 -23.39
N SER A 71 42.14 -47.06 -23.98
CA SER A 71 42.40 -46.55 -25.33
C SER A 71 43.37 -45.38 -25.21
N GLY A 72 44.65 -45.63 -25.53
CA GLY A 72 45.72 -44.63 -25.51
C GLY A 72 45.47 -43.47 -26.48
N TYR A 73 44.52 -42.60 -26.15
CA TYR A 73 44.18 -41.36 -26.82
C TYR A 73 44.68 -40.16 -25.99
N ALA A 74 45.93 -40.27 -25.53
CA ALA A 74 46.75 -39.11 -25.22
C ALA A 74 47.57 -38.83 -26.48
N ASP A 75 47.03 -37.99 -27.37
CA ASP A 75 47.80 -36.99 -28.12
C ASP A 75 46.90 -36.31 -29.16
N ASN A 76 46.95 -34.97 -29.14
CA ASN A 76 46.33 -34.00 -30.05
C ASN A 76 44.96 -33.45 -29.67
N LEU A 77 44.99 -32.34 -28.93
CA LEU A 77 44.28 -31.11 -29.28
C LEU A 77 44.99 -29.93 -28.60
N GLY A 78 45.80 -29.23 -29.39
CA GLY A 78 46.44 -27.98 -29.01
C GLY A 78 45.47 -26.80 -28.98
N ALA A 79 45.85 -25.80 -28.17
CA ALA A 79 45.44 -24.41 -28.20
C ALA A 79 43.94 -24.09 -28.02
N GLY A 80 43.48 -24.13 -26.76
CA GLY A 80 42.38 -23.27 -26.28
C GLY A 80 42.96 -22.03 -25.59
N PRO A 81 42.41 -20.82 -25.78
CA PRO A 81 43.04 -19.59 -25.33
C PRO A 81 43.07 -19.53 -23.80
N SER A 82 44.26 -19.22 -23.28
CA SER A 82 44.50 -18.86 -21.90
C SER A 82 43.62 -17.66 -21.53
N PHE A 83 42.61 -17.88 -20.70
CA PHE A 83 41.95 -16.80 -19.98
C PHE A 83 42.96 -16.23 -18.99
N PHE A 84 43.67 -15.20 -19.42
CA PHE A 84 44.33 -14.27 -18.52
C PHE A 84 43.29 -13.79 -17.51
N PHE A 85 43.47 -14.15 -16.25
CA PHE A 85 42.91 -13.39 -15.14
C PHE A 85 43.60 -12.02 -15.15
N ALA A 86 43.14 -11.13 -16.01
CA ALA A 86 43.21 -9.72 -15.70
C ALA A 86 42.41 -9.56 -14.41
N THR A 87 43.09 -9.12 -13.35
CA THR A 87 42.46 -8.56 -12.16
C THR A 87 41.68 -7.33 -12.59
N ASN A 88 40.50 -7.53 -13.18
CA ASN A 88 39.53 -6.48 -13.36
C ASN A 88 39.08 -6.05 -11.97
N GLU A 89 39.16 -4.76 -11.72
CA GLU A 89 38.54 -4.08 -10.59
C GLU A 89 37.19 -4.76 -10.28
N THR A 90 37.06 -5.32 -9.07
CA THR A 90 35.85 -5.98 -8.61
C THR A 90 34.72 -4.97 -8.65
N GLN A 91 33.87 -5.01 -9.68
CA GLN A 91 32.64 -4.22 -9.69
C GLN A 91 31.81 -4.64 -8.48
N PRO A 92 31.31 -3.69 -7.68
CA PRO A 92 30.55 -4.02 -6.49
C PRO A 92 29.31 -4.82 -6.87
N THR A 93 28.97 -5.80 -6.03
CA THR A 93 27.72 -6.55 -6.22
C THR A 93 26.52 -5.63 -6.11
N VAL A 94 25.37 -5.99 -6.69
CA VAL A 94 24.13 -5.19 -6.59
C VAL A 94 23.77 -4.89 -5.13
N SER A 95 24.02 -5.84 -4.23
CA SER A 95 23.82 -5.68 -2.78
C SER A 95 24.76 -4.63 -2.18
N GLU A 96 26.03 -4.62 -2.57
CA GLU A 96 27.02 -3.62 -2.13
C GLU A 96 26.67 -2.22 -2.63
N THR A 97 26.26 -2.09 -3.89
CA THR A 97 25.81 -0.80 -4.47
C THR A 97 24.60 -0.26 -3.72
N LEU A 98 23.62 -1.11 -3.42
CA LEU A 98 22.46 -0.71 -2.62
C LEU A 98 22.88 -0.31 -1.20
N ALA A 99 23.75 -1.09 -0.54
CA ALA A 99 24.20 -0.84 0.83
C ALA A 99 25.07 0.42 0.98
N ALA A 100 25.78 0.83 -0.07
CA ALA A 100 26.63 2.04 -0.06
C ALA A 100 25.81 3.33 0.05
N THR A 101 24.59 3.36 -0.49
CA THR A 101 23.73 4.55 -0.50
C THR A 101 22.95 4.68 0.81
N LYS A 102 23.50 5.43 1.77
CA LYS A 102 22.87 5.70 3.09
C LYS A 102 22.07 7.00 3.16
N ARG A 103 22.24 7.87 2.18
CA ARG A 103 21.49 9.13 2.05
C ARG A 103 20.39 8.96 0.99
N PRO A 104 19.33 9.79 1.03
CA PRO A 104 18.37 9.83 -0.05
C PRO A 104 19.05 10.03 -1.41
N LEU A 105 18.57 9.32 -2.43
CA LEU A 105 18.99 9.52 -3.80
C LEU A 105 18.54 10.91 -4.26
N PRO A 106 19.40 11.68 -4.96
CA PRO A 106 19.00 12.98 -5.49
C PRO A 106 17.94 12.78 -6.56
N ASP A 107 16.87 13.58 -6.48
CA ASP A 107 15.83 13.60 -7.51
C ASP A 107 16.39 14.16 -8.81
N GLU A 108 15.85 13.71 -9.94
CA GLU A 108 16.21 14.25 -11.23
C GLU A 108 15.92 15.77 -11.27
N PRO A 109 16.83 16.59 -11.81
CA PRO A 109 16.57 18.02 -11.99
C PRO A 109 15.28 18.27 -12.75
N VAL A 110 14.53 19.28 -12.31
CA VAL A 110 13.28 19.66 -12.97
C VAL A 110 13.59 20.10 -14.41
N ALA A 111 12.88 19.52 -15.37
CA ALA A 111 13.05 19.84 -16.79
C ALA A 111 12.81 21.34 -17.07
N ALA A 112 13.68 21.90 -17.91
CA ALA A 112 13.58 23.29 -18.34
C ALA A 112 12.30 23.53 -19.13
N TRP A 113 11.75 24.74 -19.02
CA TRP A 113 10.54 25.13 -19.75
C TRP A 113 10.79 25.09 -21.26
N ALA A 114 10.11 24.19 -21.97
CA ALA A 114 10.29 24.00 -23.40
C ALA A 114 9.91 25.27 -24.19
N LEU A 115 9.01 26.09 -23.66
CA LEU A 115 8.54 27.33 -24.28
C LEU A 115 9.24 28.57 -23.70
N HIS A 116 10.51 28.47 -23.31
CA HIS A 116 11.30 29.60 -22.78
C HIS A 116 11.48 30.76 -23.78
N HIS A 117 11.38 30.50 -25.09
CA HIS A 117 11.38 31.54 -26.12
C HIS A 117 10.03 32.25 -26.27
N ALA A 118 8.93 31.65 -25.78
CA ALA A 118 7.62 32.27 -25.82
C ALA A 118 7.55 33.39 -24.77
N LYS A 119 7.22 34.61 -25.20
CA LYS A 119 6.94 35.72 -24.29
C LYS A 119 5.57 35.52 -23.64
N LEU A 120 5.53 34.72 -22.59
CA LEU A 120 4.34 34.56 -21.74
C LEU A 120 4.19 35.78 -20.85
N ASP A 121 3.63 36.85 -21.41
CA ASP A 121 3.26 38.03 -20.63
C ASP A 121 2.01 37.77 -19.76
N GLN A 122 1.65 38.78 -18.97
CA GLN A 122 0.50 38.67 -18.06
C GLN A 122 -0.83 38.48 -18.82
N ALA A 123 -0.97 39.00 -20.04
CA ALA A 123 -2.18 38.84 -20.84
C ALA A 123 -2.30 37.41 -21.38
N GLU A 124 -1.20 36.85 -21.87
CA GLU A 124 -1.11 35.47 -22.35
C GLU A 124 -1.38 34.45 -21.24
N SER A 125 -0.83 34.70 -20.03
CA SER A 125 -1.12 33.89 -18.85
C SER A 125 -2.59 34.00 -18.43
N LYS A 126 -3.20 35.20 -18.46
CA LYS A 126 -4.62 35.38 -18.13
C LYS A 126 -5.51 34.66 -19.13
N ARG A 127 -5.22 34.75 -20.43
CA ARG A 127 -5.95 34.03 -21.48
C ARG A 127 -5.89 32.52 -21.28
N ALA A 128 -4.72 31.98 -20.97
CA ALA A 128 -4.54 30.55 -20.68
C ALA A 128 -5.39 30.11 -19.48
N VAL A 129 -5.37 30.91 -18.41
CA VAL A 129 -6.21 30.68 -17.22
C VAL A 129 -7.70 30.72 -17.58
N SER A 130 -8.14 31.68 -18.40
CA SER A 130 -9.53 31.73 -18.89
C SER A 130 -9.91 30.49 -19.69
N ALA A 131 -9.02 29.96 -20.52
CA ALA A 131 -9.25 28.70 -21.24
C ALA A 131 -9.37 27.51 -20.27
N GLY A 132 -8.52 27.45 -19.23
CA GLY A 132 -8.61 26.43 -18.18
C GLY A 132 -9.91 26.52 -17.37
N LEU A 133 -10.34 27.73 -17.01
CA LEU A 133 -11.62 27.96 -16.31
C LEU A 133 -12.81 27.56 -17.19
N LYS A 134 -12.77 27.89 -18.49
CA LYS A 134 -13.77 27.45 -19.45
C LYS A 134 -13.84 25.92 -19.52
N ALA A 135 -12.69 25.24 -19.62
CA ALA A 135 -12.64 23.78 -19.65
C ALA A 135 -13.20 23.13 -18.37
N LEU A 136 -12.99 23.75 -17.21
CA LEU A 136 -13.61 23.31 -15.96
C LEU A 136 -15.14 23.49 -15.99
N GLY A 137 -15.63 24.64 -16.43
CA GLY A 137 -17.07 24.90 -16.57
C GLY A 137 -17.74 23.97 -17.58
N ASP A 138 -17.13 23.74 -18.74
CA ASP A 138 -17.62 22.81 -19.75
C ASP A 138 -17.74 21.38 -19.18
N ARG A 139 -16.74 20.95 -18.38
CA ARG A 139 -16.75 19.66 -17.69
C ARG A 139 -17.88 19.59 -16.65
N GLU A 140 -18.04 20.63 -15.82
CA GLU A 140 -19.07 20.65 -14.79
C GLU A 140 -20.48 20.60 -15.39
N ILE A 141 -20.73 21.30 -16.50
CA ILE A 141 -21.99 21.22 -17.25
C ILE A 141 -22.22 19.81 -17.80
N PHE A 142 -21.17 19.17 -18.33
CA PHE A 142 -21.25 17.79 -18.81
C PHE A 142 -21.63 16.81 -17.70
N GLU A 143 -21.13 17.03 -16.47
CA GLU A 143 -21.41 16.18 -15.31
C GLU A 143 -22.88 16.26 -14.82
N GLU A 144 -23.61 17.36 -15.04
CA GLU A 144 -25.02 17.51 -14.63
C GLU A 144 -25.95 16.46 -15.26
N GLY A 145 -25.58 15.94 -16.44
CA GLY A 145 -26.33 14.91 -17.14
C GLY A 145 -25.88 13.47 -16.85
N LEU A 146 -24.81 13.28 -16.06
CA LEU A 146 -24.28 11.95 -15.79
C LEU A 146 -24.96 11.31 -14.58
N GLN A 147 -25.14 9.99 -14.67
CA GLN A 147 -25.55 9.19 -13.52
C GLN A 147 -24.31 8.63 -12.82
N PRO A 148 -24.26 8.67 -11.47
CA PRO A 148 -23.19 8.03 -10.73
C PRO A 148 -23.19 6.51 -10.96
N SER A 149 -22.06 5.88 -10.70
CA SER A 149 -22.00 4.41 -10.64
C SER A 149 -22.99 3.90 -9.59
N ALA A 150 -23.74 2.86 -9.92
CA ALA A 150 -24.67 2.26 -8.98
C ALA A 150 -23.94 1.78 -7.71
N VAL A 151 -24.53 2.08 -6.55
CA VAL A 151 -24.04 1.63 -5.24
C VAL A 151 -23.97 0.10 -5.21
N ASN A 152 -23.03 -0.45 -4.43
CA ASN A 152 -22.77 -1.89 -4.30
C ASN A 152 -22.24 -2.60 -5.56
N THR A 153 -21.91 -1.87 -6.62
CA THR A 153 -21.13 -2.45 -7.73
C THR A 153 -19.64 -2.56 -7.38
N PRO A 154 -18.88 -3.48 -8.01
CA PRO A 154 -17.43 -3.53 -7.87
C PRO A 154 -16.75 -2.20 -8.19
N GLN A 155 -17.24 -1.48 -9.20
CA GLN A 155 -16.75 -0.18 -9.63
C GLN A 155 -16.97 0.88 -8.55
N PHE A 156 -18.15 0.89 -7.91
CA PHE A 156 -18.45 1.80 -6.79
C PHE A 156 -17.59 1.49 -5.57
N ARG A 157 -17.39 0.22 -5.23
CA ARG A 157 -16.49 -0.18 -4.13
C ARG A 157 -15.04 0.22 -4.40
N HIS A 158 -14.57 0.09 -5.64
CA HIS A 158 -13.25 0.61 -6.03
C HIS A 158 -13.17 2.14 -5.90
N TYR A 159 -14.22 2.86 -6.32
CA TYR A 159 -14.33 4.30 -6.08
C TYR A 159 -14.23 4.65 -4.58
N ARG A 160 -14.96 3.93 -3.71
CA ARG A 160 -14.90 4.10 -2.25
C ARG A 160 -13.53 3.77 -1.67
N SER A 161 -12.83 2.74 -2.18
CA SER A 161 -11.46 2.39 -1.75
C SER A 161 -10.41 3.47 -2.09
N LEU A 162 -10.78 4.45 -2.92
CA LEU A 162 -9.94 5.58 -3.32
C LEU A 162 -10.67 6.91 -3.06
N ASN A 163 -11.50 6.95 -1.99
CA ASN A 163 -12.36 8.07 -1.66
C ASN A 163 -11.59 9.40 -1.63
N THR A 164 -12.20 10.45 -2.18
CA THR A 164 -11.58 11.77 -2.24
C THR A 164 -12.18 12.71 -1.22
N ASN A 165 -11.31 13.29 -0.39
CA ASN A 165 -11.71 14.27 0.61
C ASN A 165 -12.29 15.55 -0.04
N PRO A 166 -13.29 16.23 0.55
CA PRO A 166 -13.81 17.49 0.02
C PRO A 166 -12.76 18.57 -0.27
N GLU A 167 -11.76 18.74 0.60
CA GLU A 167 -10.65 19.68 0.39
C GLU A 167 -9.77 19.27 -0.79
N ALA A 168 -9.54 17.96 -0.96
CA ALA A 168 -8.86 17.42 -2.13
C ALA A 168 -9.63 17.74 -3.42
N ARG A 169 -10.96 17.62 -3.45
CA ARG A 169 -11.79 17.99 -4.61
C ARG A 169 -11.65 19.47 -4.97
N LYS A 170 -11.64 20.35 -3.98
CA LYS A 170 -11.45 21.79 -4.19
C LYS A 170 -10.10 22.08 -4.86
N LEU A 171 -9.04 21.46 -4.37
CA LEU A 171 -7.70 21.58 -4.97
C LEU A 171 -7.63 20.94 -6.36
N ALA A 172 -8.35 19.84 -6.59
CA ALA A 172 -8.42 19.17 -7.89
C ALA A 172 -9.00 20.07 -8.99
N ARG A 173 -10.05 20.85 -8.69
CA ARG A 173 -10.61 21.85 -9.64
C ARG A 173 -9.54 22.85 -10.06
N ARG A 174 -8.72 23.31 -9.11
CA ARG A 174 -7.59 24.19 -9.40
C ARG A 174 -6.53 23.52 -10.28
N GLY A 175 -6.11 22.30 -9.92
CA GLY A 175 -5.14 21.54 -10.72
C GLY A 175 -5.65 21.25 -12.15
N TYR A 176 -6.96 21.05 -12.31
CA TYR A 176 -7.59 20.86 -13.62
C TYR A 176 -7.46 22.13 -14.48
N VAL A 177 -7.73 23.31 -13.91
CA VAL A 177 -7.52 24.60 -14.58
C VAL A 177 -6.06 24.79 -14.98
N GLU A 178 -5.11 24.48 -14.09
CA GLU A 178 -3.66 24.63 -14.37
C GLU A 178 -3.19 23.70 -15.52
N ASN A 179 -3.69 22.47 -15.58
CA ASN A 179 -3.41 21.54 -16.67
C ASN A 179 -3.95 22.04 -18.01
N HIS A 180 -5.23 22.45 -18.05
CA HIS A 180 -5.85 22.95 -19.28
C HIS A 180 -5.27 24.28 -19.75
N ALA A 181 -4.89 25.16 -18.83
CA ALA A 181 -4.15 26.37 -19.16
C ALA A 181 -2.77 26.06 -19.76
N THR A 182 -2.09 25.02 -19.27
CA THR A 182 -0.82 24.55 -19.86
C THR A 182 -1.04 23.97 -21.27
N LEU A 183 -2.09 23.17 -21.46
CA LEU A 183 -2.45 22.62 -22.77
C LEU A 183 -2.79 23.72 -23.80
N ASP A 184 -3.54 24.74 -23.39
CA ASP A 184 -3.88 25.89 -24.24
C ASP A 184 -2.62 26.67 -24.69
N ILE A 185 -1.68 26.95 -23.77
CA ILE A 185 -0.39 27.55 -24.13
C ILE A 185 0.40 26.65 -25.07
N ALA A 186 0.47 25.35 -24.76
CA ALA A 186 1.18 24.39 -25.60
C ALA A 186 0.65 24.40 -27.04
N GLN A 187 -0.68 24.43 -27.21
CA GLN A 187 -1.31 24.51 -28.52
C GLN A 187 -1.01 25.85 -29.21
N ARG A 188 -1.19 26.99 -28.52
CA ARG A 188 -1.00 28.33 -29.13
C ARG A 188 0.45 28.61 -29.55
N PHE A 189 1.42 28.03 -28.85
CA PHE A 189 2.83 28.14 -29.19
C PHE A 189 3.38 26.92 -29.96
N ASN A 190 2.50 26.07 -30.51
CA ASN A 190 2.86 24.89 -31.32
C ASN A 190 3.89 23.96 -30.64
N TYR A 191 3.78 23.79 -29.33
CA TYR A 191 4.58 22.82 -28.59
C TYR A 191 4.27 21.40 -29.07
N SER A 192 5.33 20.64 -29.31
CA SER A 192 5.27 19.20 -29.51
C SER A 192 6.33 18.52 -28.63
N LYS A 193 5.94 17.40 -28.02
CA LYS A 193 6.85 16.58 -27.22
C LYS A 193 7.99 16.09 -28.11
N GLN A 194 9.23 16.32 -27.69
CA GLN A 194 10.41 15.78 -28.37
C GLN A 194 10.50 14.26 -28.15
N PRO A 195 11.09 13.49 -29.09
CA PRO A 195 11.23 12.04 -28.95
C PRO A 195 11.82 11.61 -27.59
N GLY A 196 11.36 10.46 -27.09
CA GLY A 196 11.79 9.93 -25.79
C GLY A 196 11.11 10.63 -24.61
N ARG A 197 11.81 10.67 -23.46
CA ARG A 197 11.26 11.08 -22.15
C ARG A 197 11.25 12.61 -21.93
N SER A 198 11.06 13.40 -22.99
CA SER A 198 10.95 14.85 -22.84
C SER A 198 9.57 15.25 -22.29
N ASN A 199 9.47 16.41 -21.64
CA ASN A 199 8.19 17.00 -21.26
C ASN A 199 8.28 18.53 -21.35
N ILE A 200 7.15 19.22 -21.16
CA ILE A 200 7.09 20.67 -21.32
C ILE A 200 7.92 21.44 -20.28
N GLY A 201 8.31 20.77 -19.18
CA GLY A 201 9.10 21.34 -18.10
C GLY A 201 8.32 22.26 -17.16
N ARG A 202 9.04 22.96 -16.27
CA ARG A 202 8.45 23.86 -15.28
C ARG A 202 8.36 25.29 -15.82
N GLY A 203 7.14 25.73 -16.09
CA GLY A 203 6.84 27.05 -16.62
C GLY A 203 6.73 28.16 -15.55
N PRO A 204 6.35 29.37 -16.00
CA PRO A 204 6.15 30.51 -15.13
C PRO A 204 4.99 30.29 -14.14
N PRO A 205 4.93 31.06 -13.04
CA PRO A 205 3.81 31.02 -12.10
C PRO A 205 2.46 31.29 -12.76
N ILE A 206 1.44 30.51 -12.37
CA ILE A 206 0.04 30.76 -12.71
C ILE A 206 -0.60 31.55 -11.58
N VAL A 207 -1.19 32.69 -11.91
CA VAL A 207 -2.02 33.47 -10.97
C VAL A 207 -3.48 33.13 -11.23
N LEU A 208 -4.07 32.34 -10.34
CA LEU A 208 -5.52 32.12 -10.30
C LEU A 208 -6.15 33.10 -9.30
N SER A 209 -7.32 33.62 -9.64
CA SER A 209 -8.14 34.42 -8.73
C SER A 209 -8.72 33.49 -7.65
N ASP A 210 -8.00 33.30 -6.55
CA ASP A 210 -8.53 32.61 -5.37
C ASP A 210 -8.21 33.38 -4.09
N GLN A 211 -9.11 33.28 -3.12
CA GLN A 211 -9.07 33.98 -1.84
C GLN A 211 -7.73 33.68 -1.15
N GLY A 212 -7.00 34.73 -0.77
CA GLY A 212 -5.60 34.65 -0.38
C GLY A 212 -5.27 33.48 0.54
N THR A 213 -4.17 32.78 0.24
CA THR A 213 -3.66 31.69 1.08
C THR A 213 -3.64 32.14 2.54
N PRO A 214 -4.36 31.49 3.47
CA PRO A 214 -4.42 31.91 4.86
C PRO A 214 -3.00 32.09 5.40
N ARG A 215 -2.73 33.17 6.14
CA ARG A 215 -1.40 33.38 6.76
C ARG A 215 -1.10 32.16 7.64
N LEU A 216 -0.04 31.44 7.30
CA LEU A 216 0.41 30.30 8.10
C LEU A 216 1.37 30.82 9.16
N ASN A 217 0.93 30.76 10.42
CA ASN A 217 1.81 30.97 11.56
C ASN A 217 2.27 29.60 12.08
N CYS A 218 3.58 29.37 12.10
CA CYS A 218 4.20 28.14 12.55
C CYS A 218 4.95 28.37 13.85
N ASP A 219 4.65 27.55 14.87
CA ASP A 219 5.52 27.39 16.03
C ASP A 219 6.39 26.14 15.81
N PHE A 220 7.65 26.35 15.45
CA PHE A 220 8.62 25.26 15.23
C PHE A 220 9.17 24.67 16.54
N ASN A 221 8.80 25.27 17.68
CA ASN A 221 9.04 24.72 19.02
C ASN A 221 7.79 24.01 19.57
N ALA A 222 6.75 23.83 18.77
CA ALA A 222 5.59 23.04 19.18
C ALA A 222 6.02 21.59 19.45
N LYS A 223 5.64 21.06 20.62
CA LYS A 223 5.92 19.68 21.03
C LYS A 223 5.13 18.66 20.20
N TYR A 224 3.92 19.02 19.78
CA TYR A 224 3.00 18.14 19.06
C TYR A 224 2.87 18.54 17.60
N ARG A 225 2.77 17.53 16.72
CA ARG A 225 2.58 17.74 15.29
C ARG A 225 1.14 18.19 14.99
N ARG A 226 0.99 19.11 14.04
CA ARG A 226 -0.31 19.45 13.43
C ARG A 226 -0.90 18.25 12.67
N SER A 227 -2.22 18.19 12.60
CA SER A 227 -2.97 17.13 11.89
C SER A 227 -2.63 17.04 10.40
N THR A 228 -2.37 18.17 9.75
CA THR A 228 -2.07 18.25 8.32
C THR A 228 -0.59 18.04 7.98
N GLY A 229 0.28 17.82 8.97
CA GLY A 229 1.72 17.73 8.76
C GLY A 229 2.43 19.05 8.41
N VAL A 230 1.69 20.16 8.22
CA VAL A 230 2.28 21.50 7.99
C VAL A 230 3.12 21.94 9.19
N CYS A 231 4.08 22.84 8.94
CA CYS A 231 5.06 23.32 9.91
C CYS A 231 6.05 22.27 10.42
N ASN A 232 6.13 21.08 9.80
CA ASN A 232 7.21 20.13 10.12
C ASN A 232 8.59 20.70 9.77
N ASN A 233 8.71 21.28 8.57
CA ASN A 233 9.95 21.86 8.06
C ASN A 233 9.91 23.40 8.07
N ARG A 234 11.00 24.05 8.49
CA ARG A 234 11.07 25.51 8.63
C ARG A 234 11.19 26.25 7.29
N GLU A 235 11.92 25.69 6.34
CA GLU A 235 12.14 26.29 5.02
C GLU A 235 10.96 26.01 4.08
N HIS A 236 10.30 24.87 4.27
CA HIS A 236 9.19 24.38 3.45
C HIS A 236 7.93 24.05 4.28
N PRO A 237 7.38 25.00 5.06
CA PRO A 237 6.37 24.73 6.08
C PRO A 237 5.01 24.29 5.54
N ARG A 238 4.74 24.46 4.24
CA ARG A 238 3.48 24.08 3.60
C ARG A 238 3.56 22.80 2.77
N THR A 239 4.77 22.33 2.46
CA THR A 239 4.96 21.35 1.40
C THR A 239 5.63 20.08 1.89
N TYR A 240 6.72 20.16 2.66
CA TYR A 240 7.49 18.98 3.03
C TYR A 240 6.69 18.08 3.98
N GLY A 241 6.18 16.97 3.42
CA GLY A 241 5.42 15.94 4.11
C GLY A 241 4.00 16.32 4.54
N ALA A 242 3.53 17.53 4.24
CA ALA A 242 2.17 17.95 4.53
C ALA A 242 1.14 17.19 3.69
N SER A 243 -0.09 17.07 4.18
CA SER A 243 -1.21 16.57 3.39
C SER A 243 -1.64 17.56 2.31
N MET A 244 -2.33 17.05 1.29
CA MET A 244 -2.87 17.83 0.16
C MET A 244 -1.80 18.52 -0.70
N VAL A 245 -0.63 17.89 -0.83
CA VAL A 245 0.49 18.39 -1.63
C VAL A 245 0.82 17.44 -2.78
N PRO A 246 1.33 17.95 -3.92
CA PRO A 246 1.78 17.09 -5.02
C PRO A 246 2.76 16.02 -4.54
N TYR A 247 2.65 14.81 -5.08
CA TYR A 247 3.67 13.79 -4.86
C TYR A 247 5.04 14.27 -5.37
N ARG A 248 6.10 13.91 -4.65
CA ARG A 248 7.48 14.13 -5.09
C ARG A 248 7.78 13.30 -6.33
N ARG A 249 8.64 13.81 -7.22
CA ARG A 249 9.06 13.12 -8.44
C ARG A 249 10.55 12.77 -8.34
N MET A 250 10.86 11.49 -8.12
CA MET A 250 12.25 10.98 -8.22
C MET A 250 12.82 11.19 -9.63
N VAL A 251 11.97 11.03 -10.64
CA VAL A 251 12.26 11.26 -12.06
C VAL A 251 11.11 12.04 -12.69
N ALA A 252 11.43 12.83 -13.71
CA ALA A 252 10.44 13.66 -14.39
C ALA A 252 9.34 12.79 -15.04
N PRO A 253 8.06 13.24 -15.02
CA PRO A 253 6.94 12.49 -15.59
C PRO A 253 7.08 12.30 -17.11
N ASP A 254 6.55 11.19 -17.60
CA ASP A 254 6.56 10.79 -19.01
C ASP A 254 5.13 10.62 -19.54
N TYR A 255 4.48 11.74 -19.80
CA TYR A 255 3.17 11.80 -20.44
C TYR A 255 3.27 11.72 -21.96
N ALA A 256 2.26 11.17 -22.64
CA ALA A 256 2.30 10.98 -24.10
C ALA A 256 2.46 12.29 -24.87
N ASP A 257 1.81 13.36 -24.40
CA ASP A 257 1.90 14.73 -24.91
C ASP A 257 2.98 15.57 -24.19
N GLY A 258 3.67 14.99 -23.19
CA GLY A 258 4.61 15.71 -22.33
C GLY A 258 3.95 16.67 -21.33
N ILE A 259 2.63 16.60 -21.18
CA ILE A 259 1.84 17.49 -20.31
C ILE A 259 0.90 16.68 -19.41
N ALA A 260 -0.13 16.03 -19.96
CA ALA A 260 -1.18 15.40 -19.15
C ALA A 260 -1.78 14.10 -19.73
N ALA A 261 -1.62 13.83 -21.04
CA ALA A 261 -2.15 12.61 -21.65
C ALA A 261 -1.44 11.37 -21.09
N PRO A 262 -2.17 10.33 -20.62
CA PRO A 262 -1.57 9.13 -20.01
C PRO A 262 -0.41 8.56 -20.83
N ARG A 263 0.57 7.97 -20.14
CA ARG A 263 1.79 7.45 -20.76
C ARG A 263 1.49 6.56 -21.97
N ALA A 264 2.22 6.82 -23.06
CA ALA A 264 2.25 5.99 -24.26
C ALA A 264 3.66 5.41 -24.49
N SER A 265 3.77 4.45 -25.40
CA SER A 265 5.07 3.90 -25.82
C SER A 265 5.81 4.92 -26.68
N HIS A 266 7.14 4.88 -26.64
CA HIS A 266 8.00 5.70 -27.51
C HIS A 266 8.27 5.05 -28.87
N HIS A 267 7.83 3.81 -29.08
CA HIS A 267 8.17 3.02 -30.27
C HIS A 267 6.93 2.45 -30.96
N SER A 268 5.97 1.94 -30.20
CA SER A 268 4.76 1.31 -30.73
C SER A 268 3.54 1.67 -29.87
N LYS A 269 2.69 0.69 -29.54
CA LYS A 269 1.54 0.85 -28.63
C LYS A 269 1.81 0.05 -27.37
N LEU A 270 1.52 0.61 -26.20
CA LEU A 270 1.55 -0.15 -24.96
C LEU A 270 0.46 -1.24 -24.99
N PRO A 271 0.75 -2.46 -24.50
CA PRO A 271 -0.26 -3.49 -24.38
C PRO A 271 -1.35 -3.05 -23.39
N PRO A 272 -2.63 -3.41 -23.59
CA PRO A 272 -3.69 -3.19 -22.61
C PRO A 272 -3.29 -3.72 -21.23
N ALA A 273 -3.58 -2.99 -20.16
CA ALA A 273 -3.21 -3.40 -18.80
C ALA A 273 -3.74 -4.80 -18.45
N ARG A 274 -4.93 -5.15 -18.94
CA ARG A 274 -5.51 -6.49 -18.80
C ARG A 274 -4.71 -7.59 -19.49
N GLN A 275 -4.14 -7.32 -20.65
CA GLN A 275 -3.28 -8.29 -21.33
C GLN A 275 -1.98 -8.53 -20.56
N VAL A 276 -1.43 -7.50 -19.94
CA VAL A 276 -0.26 -7.59 -19.05
C VAL A 276 -0.59 -8.45 -17.83
N SER A 277 -1.75 -8.20 -17.20
CA SER A 277 -2.27 -8.99 -16.08
C SER A 277 -2.38 -10.48 -16.44
N LEU A 278 -3.02 -10.81 -17.56
CA LEU A 278 -3.22 -12.20 -18.01
C LEU A 278 -1.92 -12.92 -18.40
N SER A 279 -1.00 -12.23 -19.06
CA SER A 279 0.16 -12.88 -19.72
C SER A 279 1.38 -12.98 -18.80
N ILE A 280 1.59 -11.97 -17.95
CA ILE A 280 2.75 -11.92 -17.05
C ILE A 280 2.33 -12.26 -15.63
N HIS A 281 1.21 -11.69 -15.18
CA HIS A 281 0.75 -11.75 -13.79
C HIS A 281 -0.29 -12.85 -13.53
N ARG A 282 -0.06 -14.02 -14.13
CA ARG A 282 -0.92 -15.20 -13.97
C ARG A 282 -1.01 -15.68 -12.52
N SER A 283 -1.96 -16.56 -12.24
CA SER A 283 -2.06 -17.17 -10.92
C SER A 283 -0.95 -18.18 -10.64
N SER A 284 -0.46 -18.13 -9.41
CA SER A 284 0.37 -19.14 -8.77
C SER A 284 -0.17 -19.38 -7.36
N TYR A 285 -0.03 -20.61 -6.87
CA TYR A 285 -0.42 -20.99 -5.51
C TYR A 285 0.82 -21.24 -4.63
N GLU A 286 1.98 -20.79 -5.08
CA GLU A 286 3.20 -20.83 -4.28
C GLU A 286 3.12 -19.84 -3.14
N THR A 287 3.24 -20.35 -1.92
CA THR A 287 3.24 -19.55 -0.70
C THR A 287 4.68 -19.24 -0.27
N ASP A 288 4.84 -18.12 0.44
CA ASP A 288 6.04 -17.90 1.24
C ASP A 288 5.79 -18.47 2.64
N SER A 289 6.41 -19.61 2.93
CA SER A 289 6.23 -20.29 4.21
C SER A 289 6.80 -19.53 5.40
N ASN A 290 7.59 -18.47 5.17
CA ASN A 290 8.29 -17.73 6.21
C ASN A 290 7.47 -16.57 6.78
N PHE A 291 6.39 -16.13 6.11
CA PHE A 291 5.63 -14.95 6.50
C PHE A 291 4.13 -15.22 6.59
N THR A 292 3.43 -14.32 7.27
CA THR A 292 2.00 -14.40 7.53
C THR A 292 1.29 -13.23 6.86
N VAL A 293 -0.03 -13.35 6.67
CA VAL A 293 -0.89 -12.29 6.13
C VAL A 293 -0.80 -11.00 6.94
N MET A 294 -0.42 -11.07 8.22
CA MET A 294 -0.16 -9.88 9.04
C MET A 294 0.88 -8.94 8.41
N LEU A 295 1.83 -9.46 7.61
CA LEU A 295 2.76 -8.63 6.84
C LEU A 295 2.02 -7.71 5.86
N ALA A 296 1.07 -8.27 5.11
CA ALA A 296 0.27 -7.50 4.14
C ALA A 296 -0.70 -6.55 4.83
N VAL A 297 -1.33 -7.00 5.93
CA VAL A 297 -2.29 -6.20 6.71
C VAL A 297 -1.61 -5.00 7.38
N PHE A 298 -0.46 -5.20 8.04
CA PHE A 298 0.33 -4.10 8.60
C PHE A 298 0.86 -3.17 7.50
N GLY A 299 1.34 -3.74 6.39
CA GLY A 299 1.80 -2.96 5.23
C GLY A 299 0.72 -2.07 4.64
N GLN A 300 -0.52 -2.56 4.51
CA GLN A 300 -1.66 -1.77 4.04
C GLN A 300 -2.05 -0.68 5.06
N PHE A 301 -2.11 -1.01 6.35
CA PHE A 301 -2.40 -0.04 7.39
C PHE A 301 -1.37 1.10 7.43
N LEU A 302 -0.09 0.78 7.26
CA LEU A 302 0.99 1.75 7.13
C LEU A 302 0.91 2.55 5.83
N ASP A 303 0.63 1.91 4.68
CA ASP A 303 0.41 2.62 3.40
C ASP A 303 -0.69 3.67 3.54
N HIS A 304 -1.77 3.34 4.23
CA HIS A 304 -2.89 4.25 4.42
C HIS A 304 -2.56 5.43 5.35
N ASP A 305 -1.54 5.31 6.20
CA ASP A 305 -1.04 6.40 7.03
C ASP A 305 -0.24 7.43 6.21
N ILE A 306 0.52 6.96 5.22
CA ILE A 306 1.47 7.80 4.48
C ILE A 306 1.03 8.12 3.05
N THR A 307 0.10 7.36 2.46
CA THR A 307 -0.39 7.57 1.09
C THR A 307 -1.91 7.50 0.98
N ALA A 308 -2.45 8.44 0.19
CA ALA A 308 -3.82 8.44 -0.28
C ALA A 308 -3.87 9.25 -1.57
N THR A 309 -4.04 8.57 -2.71
CA THR A 309 -4.18 9.27 -3.99
C THR A 309 -5.64 9.66 -4.19
N SER A 310 -5.91 10.95 -4.34
CA SER A 310 -7.24 11.44 -4.68
C SER A 310 -7.63 11.05 -6.11
N LEU A 311 -8.88 10.65 -6.30
CA LEU A 311 -9.52 10.45 -7.60
C LEU A 311 -10.23 11.71 -8.07
N THR A 312 -10.29 11.90 -9.38
CA THR A 312 -11.26 12.84 -9.94
C THR A 312 -12.68 12.34 -9.63
N THR A 313 -13.53 13.21 -9.09
CA THR A 313 -14.96 12.97 -8.87
C THR A 313 -15.79 13.95 -9.69
N ALA A 314 -17.04 13.62 -9.94
CA ALA A 314 -18.01 14.58 -10.48
C ALA A 314 -18.39 15.63 -9.42
N GLN A 315 -19.33 16.52 -9.74
CA GLN A 315 -19.93 17.45 -8.80
C GLN A 315 -20.33 16.76 -7.48
N GLU A 316 -20.20 17.48 -6.37
CA GLU A 316 -20.51 17.02 -4.99
C GLU A 316 -19.76 15.78 -4.46
N GLY A 317 -18.94 15.12 -5.28
CA GLY A 317 -18.26 13.88 -4.92
C GLY A 317 -18.82 12.63 -5.55
N ASP A 318 -19.63 12.77 -6.59
CA ASP A 318 -20.22 11.60 -7.21
C ASP A 318 -19.20 10.80 -8.02
N SER A 319 -19.43 9.50 -8.09
CA SER A 319 -18.60 8.57 -8.85
C SER A 319 -18.80 8.78 -10.35
N ILE A 320 -17.73 8.60 -11.14
CA ILE A 320 -17.77 8.69 -12.60
C ILE A 320 -17.75 7.28 -13.19
N ASP A 321 -18.73 6.96 -14.03
CA ASP A 321 -18.75 5.71 -14.80
C ASP A 321 -18.16 5.91 -16.20
N CYS A 322 -16.94 5.42 -16.40
CA CYS A 322 -16.21 5.48 -17.67
C CYS A 322 -16.57 4.37 -18.65
N CYS A 323 -17.42 3.42 -18.25
CA CYS A 323 -17.87 2.30 -19.06
C CYS A 323 -19.35 2.37 -19.45
N ALA A 324 -20.06 3.42 -19.04
CA ALA A 324 -21.45 3.65 -19.41
C ALA A 324 -21.63 3.63 -20.95
N LEU A 325 -22.48 2.73 -21.43
CA LEU A 325 -22.81 2.60 -22.86
C LEU A 325 -23.90 3.61 -23.22
N GLY A 326 -23.67 4.45 -24.25
CA GLY A 326 -24.71 5.29 -24.83
C GLY A 326 -24.47 6.81 -24.81
N THR A 327 -23.38 7.28 -24.19
CA THR A 327 -22.96 8.69 -24.36
C THR A 327 -22.15 8.82 -25.65
N LEU A 328 -22.47 9.83 -26.47
CA LEU A 328 -21.70 10.15 -27.69
C LEU A 328 -20.27 10.64 -27.36
N GLU A 329 -20.07 11.14 -26.14
CA GLU A 329 -18.80 11.66 -25.63
C GLU A 329 -18.44 10.99 -24.30
N GLN A 330 -17.15 10.69 -24.11
CA GLN A 330 -16.60 10.12 -22.88
C GLN A 330 -16.12 11.25 -21.96
N HIS A 331 -16.38 11.13 -20.66
CA HIS A 331 -15.90 12.10 -19.68
C HIS A 331 -14.37 12.33 -19.79
N PRO A 332 -13.86 13.58 -19.76
CA PRO A 332 -12.45 13.90 -20.05
C PRO A 332 -11.44 13.25 -19.10
N GLU A 333 -11.88 12.88 -17.90
CA GLU A 333 -11.06 12.24 -16.87
C GLU A 333 -11.22 10.71 -16.83
N CYS A 334 -11.86 10.13 -17.85
CA CYS A 334 -11.95 8.69 -18.01
C CYS A 334 -10.72 8.09 -18.70
N PHE A 335 -10.24 6.98 -18.15
CA PHE A 335 -9.15 6.21 -18.74
C PHE A 335 -9.36 4.70 -18.51
N PRO A 336 -10.50 4.15 -18.99
CA PRO A 336 -10.91 2.78 -18.67
C PRO A 336 -9.87 1.75 -19.11
N VAL A 337 -9.80 0.65 -18.37
CA VAL A 337 -9.02 -0.52 -18.78
C VAL A 337 -9.78 -1.21 -19.90
N ARG A 338 -9.16 -1.28 -21.08
CA ARG A 338 -9.70 -2.01 -22.23
C ARG A 338 -9.64 -3.52 -21.98
N ILE A 339 -10.78 -4.19 -22.11
CA ILE A 339 -10.90 -5.65 -22.07
C ILE A 339 -11.10 -6.16 -23.50
N LEU A 340 -10.34 -7.18 -23.90
CA LEU A 340 -10.46 -7.77 -25.23
C LEU A 340 -11.65 -8.75 -25.28
N ARG A 341 -12.26 -8.92 -26.46
CA ARG A 341 -13.47 -9.76 -26.63
C ARG A 341 -13.23 -11.24 -26.32
N ASP A 342 -11.99 -11.69 -26.44
CA ASP A 342 -11.53 -13.04 -26.16
C ASP A 342 -10.99 -13.21 -24.73
N ASP A 343 -11.13 -12.21 -23.85
CA ASP A 343 -10.72 -12.31 -22.44
C ASP A 343 -11.35 -13.54 -21.78
N PRO A 344 -10.54 -14.42 -21.15
CA PRO A 344 -11.02 -15.71 -20.68
C PRO A 344 -12.08 -15.61 -19.57
N TYR A 345 -12.05 -14.55 -18.75
CA TYR A 345 -12.97 -14.34 -17.63
C TYR A 345 -14.11 -13.39 -18.01
N TYR A 346 -13.81 -12.23 -18.62
CA TYR A 346 -14.84 -11.21 -18.84
C TYR A 346 -15.76 -11.48 -20.04
N LYS A 347 -15.36 -12.36 -20.98
CA LYS A 347 -16.22 -12.75 -22.11
C LYS A 347 -17.56 -13.35 -21.68
N GLN A 348 -17.60 -14.05 -20.55
CA GLN A 348 -18.82 -14.70 -20.04
C GLN A 348 -19.87 -13.67 -19.56
N TYR A 349 -19.46 -12.43 -19.33
CA TYR A 349 -20.29 -11.31 -18.91
C TYR A 349 -20.47 -10.26 -20.02
N ASN A 350 -19.95 -10.52 -21.22
CA ASN A 350 -19.95 -9.59 -22.36
C ASN A 350 -19.34 -8.21 -22.03
N LEU A 351 -18.33 -8.18 -21.14
CA LEU A 351 -17.66 -6.94 -20.73
C LEU A 351 -16.42 -6.67 -21.60
N THR A 352 -16.33 -5.44 -22.11
CA THR A 352 -15.20 -4.95 -22.93
C THR A 352 -14.48 -3.75 -22.29
N CYS A 353 -14.96 -3.31 -21.12
CA CYS A 353 -14.48 -2.14 -20.40
C CYS A 353 -14.46 -2.44 -18.90
N MET A 354 -13.40 -2.00 -18.22
CA MET A 354 -13.33 -1.95 -16.76
C MET A 354 -13.14 -0.50 -16.32
N ASN A 355 -14.02 -0.04 -15.44
CA ASN A 355 -14.11 1.37 -15.06
C ASN A 355 -12.79 1.83 -14.42
N PHE A 356 -12.27 2.96 -14.91
CA PHE A 356 -11.09 3.59 -14.35
C PHE A 356 -11.16 5.10 -14.58
N VAL A 357 -11.16 5.83 -13.47
CA VAL A 357 -11.12 7.28 -13.42
C VAL A 357 -9.71 7.73 -13.06
N ARG A 358 -9.23 8.76 -13.75
CA ARG A 358 -7.90 9.33 -13.51
C ARG A 358 -7.79 9.92 -12.11
N SER A 359 -6.59 9.87 -11.55
CA SER A 359 -6.29 10.48 -10.26
C SER A 359 -6.38 12.01 -10.37
N ALA A 360 -6.95 12.67 -9.37
CA ALA A 360 -7.17 14.10 -9.38
C ALA A 360 -5.87 14.90 -9.63
N PRO A 361 -5.92 15.95 -10.49
CA PRO A 361 -4.75 16.77 -10.74
C PRO A 361 -4.45 17.71 -9.56
N ALA A 362 -3.19 17.74 -9.13
CA ALA A 362 -2.72 18.61 -8.07
C ALA A 362 -2.44 20.03 -8.59
N PRO A 363 -2.80 21.08 -7.84
CA PRO A 363 -2.32 22.41 -8.14
C PRO A 363 -0.83 22.52 -7.80
N THR A 364 -0.07 23.07 -8.73
CA THR A 364 1.37 23.36 -8.59
C THR A 364 1.65 24.87 -8.55
N GLY A 365 0.66 25.69 -8.92
CA GLY A 365 0.78 27.13 -9.04
C GLY A 365 1.64 27.58 -10.23
N ARG A 366 1.89 26.69 -11.21
CA ARG A 366 2.76 26.92 -12.37
C ARG A 366 2.26 26.17 -13.59
N PHE A 367 2.62 26.65 -14.78
CA PHE A 367 2.46 25.88 -16.00
C PHE A 367 3.42 24.69 -15.97
N GLY A 368 2.98 23.53 -16.44
CA GLY A 368 3.82 22.33 -16.45
C GLY A 368 3.04 21.03 -16.58
N PRO A 369 3.74 19.89 -16.47
CA PRO A 369 3.10 18.58 -16.56
C PRO A 369 2.21 18.29 -15.36
N ARG A 370 1.12 17.56 -15.59
CA ARG A 370 0.16 17.11 -14.59
C ARG A 370 0.85 16.45 -13.40
N GLN A 371 0.46 16.87 -12.20
CA GLN A 371 0.85 16.19 -10.96
C GLN A 371 -0.39 15.59 -10.29
N GLN A 372 -0.19 14.53 -9.52
CA GLN A 372 -1.19 14.01 -8.57
C GLN A 372 -0.73 14.40 -7.17
N PHE A 373 -1.64 14.48 -6.22
CA PHE A 373 -1.32 14.84 -4.84
C PHE A 373 -1.66 13.73 -3.86
N ASN A 374 -0.92 13.73 -2.76
CA ASN A 374 -1.18 12.91 -1.60
C ASN A 374 -2.18 13.65 -0.70
N GLN A 375 -3.33 13.06 -0.42
CA GLN A 375 -4.22 13.61 0.60
C GLN A 375 -3.81 13.16 2.01
N ALA A 376 -3.05 12.09 2.19
CA ALA A 376 -2.45 11.73 3.49
C ALA A 376 -1.25 12.64 3.82
N THR A 377 -0.85 12.69 5.10
CA THR A 377 0.47 13.24 5.44
C THR A 377 1.54 12.24 5.01
N ALA A 378 2.79 12.65 4.81
CA ALA A 378 3.85 11.68 4.49
C ALA A 378 4.38 10.96 5.74
N PHE A 379 4.11 11.48 6.93
CA PHE A 379 4.74 11.03 8.17
C PHE A 379 4.06 9.76 8.70
N ILE A 380 4.84 8.92 9.38
CA ILE A 380 4.27 7.82 10.17
C ILE A 380 3.82 8.41 11.51
N ASP A 381 2.64 9.00 11.50
CA ASP A 381 2.08 9.77 12.62
C ASP A 381 0.70 9.28 13.06
N ALA A 382 0.30 8.10 12.56
CA ALA A 382 -0.98 7.46 12.83
C ALA A 382 -2.19 8.34 12.44
N SER A 383 -2.05 9.22 11.45
CA SER A 383 -3.16 9.87 10.75
C SER A 383 -4.19 8.87 10.22
N VAL A 384 -3.83 7.61 9.95
CA VAL A 384 -4.77 6.52 9.64
C VAL A 384 -5.78 6.25 10.77
N VAL A 385 -5.43 6.56 12.03
CA VAL A 385 -6.30 6.48 13.22
C VAL A 385 -6.95 7.83 13.54
N TYR A 386 -6.20 8.92 13.42
CA TYR A 386 -6.62 10.24 13.92
C TYR A 386 -7.24 11.15 12.86
N GLY A 387 -6.94 10.92 11.59
CA GLY A 387 -7.23 11.81 10.48
C GLY A 387 -6.15 12.86 10.24
N ASN A 388 -6.09 13.31 9.00
CA ASN A 388 -5.14 14.30 8.46
C ASN A 388 -5.68 15.74 8.45
N LEU A 389 -6.87 15.96 9.03
CA LEU A 389 -7.53 17.25 9.17
C LEU A 389 -7.99 17.42 10.62
N GLU A 390 -7.91 18.66 11.12
CA GLU A 390 -8.35 18.99 12.49
C GLU A 390 -9.83 18.66 12.70
N GLN A 391 -10.69 18.91 11.70
CA GLN A 391 -12.12 18.58 11.78
C GLN A 391 -12.35 17.08 12.03
N ARG A 392 -11.63 16.19 11.34
CA ARG A 392 -11.76 14.74 11.53
C ARG A 392 -11.26 14.31 12.92
N GLN A 393 -10.14 14.88 13.38
CA GLN A 393 -9.65 14.65 14.74
C GLN A 393 -10.69 15.04 15.80
N ARG A 394 -11.36 16.19 15.62
CA ARG A 394 -12.44 16.64 16.51
C ARG A 394 -13.63 15.67 16.53
N GLN A 395 -14.06 15.18 15.36
CA GLN A 395 -15.19 14.26 15.22
C GLN A 395 -14.94 12.87 15.85
N LEU A 396 -13.68 12.46 15.91
CA LEU A 396 -13.28 11.16 16.45
C LEU A 396 -13.01 11.18 17.96
N ARG A 397 -13.01 12.34 18.62
CA ARG A 397 -12.72 12.49 20.06
C ARG A 397 -13.99 12.51 20.91
N THR A 398 -13.85 12.08 22.16
CA THR A 398 -14.89 12.26 23.19
C THR A 398 -14.80 13.62 23.88
N TYR A 399 -13.61 14.24 23.87
CA TYR A 399 -13.24 15.38 24.73
C TYR A 399 -13.32 15.09 26.22
N ILE A 400 -13.19 13.81 26.58
CA ILE A 400 -13.15 13.33 27.96
C ILE A 400 -11.89 12.47 28.11
N ASN A 401 -11.01 12.89 29.03
CA ASN A 401 -9.78 12.20 29.40
C ASN A 401 -8.86 11.85 28.21
N GLY A 402 -8.90 12.67 27.15
CA GLY A 402 -8.09 12.52 25.95
C GLY A 402 -8.47 11.35 25.05
N THR A 403 -9.64 10.74 25.23
CA THR A 403 -10.03 9.49 24.54
C THR A 403 -10.67 9.71 23.17
N LEU A 404 -10.56 8.70 22.31
CA LEU A 404 -11.33 8.55 21.08
C LEU A 404 -12.71 7.99 21.37
N ARG A 405 -13.70 8.44 20.58
CA ARG A 405 -15.06 7.90 20.57
C ARG A 405 -15.00 6.42 20.16
N MET A 406 -15.76 5.60 20.88
CA MET A 406 -15.95 4.17 20.58
C MET A 406 -17.45 3.88 20.61
N TYR A 407 -17.87 2.87 19.85
CA TYR A 407 -19.20 2.29 20.01
C TYR A 407 -19.13 1.18 21.07
N ILE A 408 -19.93 1.30 22.13
CA ILE A 408 -20.00 0.29 23.18
C ILE A 408 -21.17 -0.63 22.88
N THR A 409 -20.88 -1.92 22.69
CA THR A 409 -21.92 -2.95 22.48
C THR A 409 -22.65 -3.26 23.79
N ASP A 410 -23.83 -3.90 23.69
CA ASP A 410 -24.61 -4.33 24.87
C ASP A 410 -23.83 -5.24 25.83
N ASP A 411 -22.82 -5.95 25.31
CA ASP A 411 -21.92 -6.80 26.09
C ASP A 411 -20.60 -6.11 26.50
N GLY A 412 -20.55 -4.78 26.42
CA GLY A 412 -19.47 -3.95 26.98
C GLY A 412 -18.18 -3.88 26.13
N ARG A 413 -18.18 -4.40 24.90
CA ARG A 413 -17.01 -4.36 24.03
C ARG A 413 -16.93 -3.00 23.32
N GLU A 414 -15.72 -2.50 23.15
CA GLU A 414 -15.45 -1.30 22.36
C GLU A 414 -15.25 -1.66 20.89
N LEU A 415 -16.09 -1.13 20.01
CA LEU A 415 -15.90 -1.14 18.56
C LEU A 415 -15.57 0.29 18.08
N LEU A 416 -15.11 0.40 16.84
CA LEU A 416 -14.96 1.71 16.21
C LEU A 416 -16.33 2.41 16.16
N PRO A 417 -16.35 3.75 16.10
CA PRO A 417 -17.60 4.47 15.91
C PRO A 417 -18.34 4.02 14.65
N ILE A 418 -19.68 4.06 14.68
CA ILE A 418 -20.50 3.83 13.49
C ILE A 418 -20.25 4.96 12.48
N SER A 419 -20.06 4.59 11.21
CA SER A 419 -19.92 5.54 10.10
C SER A 419 -21.16 6.39 9.95
N SER A 420 -20.95 7.71 9.86
CA SER A 420 -22.01 8.68 9.55
C SER A 420 -22.39 8.68 8.06
N ASN A 421 -21.60 8.03 7.20
CA ASN A 421 -21.87 7.90 5.79
C ASN A 421 -22.63 6.61 5.49
N ALA A 422 -23.87 6.73 5.00
CA ALA A 422 -24.67 5.57 4.61
C ALA A 422 -24.05 4.82 3.40
N GLU A 423 -23.30 5.52 2.55
CA GLU A 423 -22.71 5.00 1.31
C GLU A 423 -21.22 4.66 1.45
N ASP A 424 -20.79 4.28 2.66
CA ASP A 424 -19.37 3.96 2.95
C ASP A 424 -18.88 2.62 2.35
N GLY A 425 -19.56 2.13 1.32
CA GLY A 425 -19.23 0.95 0.53
C GLY A 425 -19.61 -0.40 1.15
N CYS A 426 -19.77 -0.47 2.47
CA CYS A 426 -20.04 -1.74 3.17
C CYS A 426 -21.48 -1.90 3.69
N ASN A 427 -22.24 -0.81 3.86
CA ASN A 427 -23.58 -0.86 4.48
C ASN A 427 -24.55 -1.65 3.59
N ARG A 428 -25.31 -2.56 4.21
CA ARG A 428 -26.31 -3.39 3.53
C ARG A 428 -27.61 -3.34 4.31
N VAL A 429 -28.74 -3.33 3.59
CA VAL A 429 -30.09 -3.26 4.19
C VAL A 429 -30.29 -4.33 5.26
N GLN A 430 -29.84 -5.57 5.00
CA GLN A 430 -29.95 -6.67 5.96
C GLN A 430 -29.15 -6.42 7.25
N MET A 431 -27.94 -5.84 7.13
CA MET A 431 -27.06 -5.61 8.28
C MET A 431 -27.55 -4.43 9.10
N THR A 432 -28.03 -3.37 8.45
CA THR A 432 -28.68 -2.23 9.12
C THR A 432 -29.91 -2.67 9.91
N ARG A 433 -30.74 -3.59 9.37
CA ARG A 433 -31.87 -4.18 10.10
C ARG A 433 -31.46 -4.97 11.35
N GLN A 434 -30.21 -5.44 11.41
CA GLN A 434 -29.62 -6.10 12.58
C GLN A 434 -28.86 -5.13 13.50
N GLY A 435 -28.94 -3.81 13.25
CA GLY A 435 -28.19 -2.80 14.01
C GLY A 435 -26.68 -2.80 13.74
N LYS A 436 -26.22 -3.39 12.63
CA LYS A 436 -24.81 -3.48 12.26
C LYS A 436 -24.49 -2.53 11.11
N TYR A 437 -23.37 -1.82 11.23
CA TYR A 437 -22.98 -0.73 10.33
C TYR A 437 -21.48 -0.78 9.97
N CYS A 438 -21.10 -0.04 8.93
CA CYS A 438 -19.69 0.31 8.68
C CYS A 438 -19.13 1.17 9.82
N PHE A 439 -17.81 1.23 9.90
CA PHE A 439 -17.09 1.96 10.94
C PHE A 439 -16.47 3.26 10.43
N GLU A 440 -16.30 4.24 11.32
CA GLU A 440 -15.56 5.48 11.07
C GLU A 440 -14.17 5.39 11.70
N SER A 441 -13.13 5.92 11.04
CA SER A 441 -11.77 6.01 11.58
C SER A 441 -11.04 7.25 11.02
N GLY A 442 -9.74 7.41 11.29
CA GLY A 442 -8.94 8.51 10.73
C GLY A 442 -8.90 8.52 9.21
N ASP A 443 -8.88 7.35 8.60
CA ASP A 443 -8.90 7.14 7.15
C ASP A 443 -10.23 6.53 6.67
N ASP A 444 -10.73 7.03 5.54
CA ASP A 444 -12.04 6.61 4.99
C ASP A 444 -12.01 5.21 4.35
N ARG A 445 -10.83 4.61 4.15
CA ARG A 445 -10.69 3.26 3.59
C ARG A 445 -10.69 2.19 4.68
N ALA A 446 -10.96 2.53 5.94
CA ALA A 446 -10.93 1.60 7.07
C ALA A 446 -11.83 0.37 6.89
N ASN A 447 -12.90 0.46 6.10
CA ASN A 447 -13.83 -0.65 5.81
C ASN A 447 -13.49 -1.46 4.55
N GLU A 448 -12.39 -1.18 3.85
CA GLU A 448 -12.05 -1.83 2.57
C GLU A 448 -11.97 -3.36 2.71
N ASN A 449 -11.43 -3.86 3.83
CA ASN A 449 -11.45 -5.28 4.17
C ASN A 449 -11.45 -5.49 5.69
N LEU A 450 -11.96 -6.65 6.11
CA LEU A 450 -12.10 -7.04 7.52
C LEU A 450 -10.79 -6.92 8.33
N LEU A 451 -9.67 -7.37 7.78
CA LEU A 451 -8.40 -7.42 8.51
C LEU A 451 -7.84 -6.02 8.72
N LEU A 452 -7.96 -5.14 7.73
CA LEU A 452 -7.64 -3.72 7.86
C LEU A 452 -8.52 -3.06 8.93
N THR A 453 -9.83 -3.27 8.89
CA THR A 453 -10.75 -2.71 9.91
C THR A 453 -10.37 -3.15 11.33
N SER A 454 -9.92 -4.41 11.49
CA SER A 454 -9.44 -4.92 12.78
C SER A 454 -8.20 -4.19 13.28
N MET A 455 -7.29 -3.75 12.39
CA MET A 455 -6.14 -2.93 12.76
C MET A 455 -6.55 -1.53 13.19
N HIS A 456 -7.48 -0.89 12.48
CA HIS A 456 -8.03 0.42 12.91
C HIS A 456 -8.64 0.33 14.31
N LEU A 457 -9.42 -0.72 14.58
CA LEU A 457 -10.01 -0.96 15.90
C LEU A 457 -8.94 -1.17 16.97
N LEU A 458 -7.94 -2.01 16.68
CA LEU A 458 -6.85 -2.33 17.60
C LEU A 458 -6.10 -1.07 18.05
N TRP A 459 -5.73 -0.19 17.11
CA TRP A 459 -4.98 1.02 17.40
C TRP A 459 -5.84 2.12 18.04
N ALA A 460 -7.14 2.19 17.76
CA ALA A 460 -8.06 3.08 18.47
C ALA A 460 -8.23 2.67 19.95
N ARG A 461 -8.39 1.38 20.22
CA ARG A 461 -8.39 0.82 21.59
C ARG A 461 -7.07 1.13 22.30
N HIS A 462 -5.94 0.96 21.60
CA HIS A 462 -4.62 1.21 22.16
C HIS A 462 -4.42 2.68 22.56
N HIS A 463 -4.92 3.62 21.76
CA HIS A 463 -4.94 5.03 22.14
C HIS A 463 -5.73 5.27 23.44
N ASN A 464 -6.92 4.69 23.57
CA ASN A 464 -7.75 4.84 24.77
C ASN A 464 -7.11 4.22 26.01
N TYR A 465 -6.42 3.08 25.86
CA TYR A 465 -5.60 2.48 26.92
C TYR A 465 -4.52 3.46 27.40
N LEU A 466 -3.77 4.07 26.48
CA LEU A 466 -2.72 5.03 26.82
C LEU A 466 -3.29 6.30 27.47
N ALA A 467 -4.36 6.85 26.92
CA ALA A 467 -4.98 8.08 27.44
C ALA A 467 -5.49 7.88 28.88
N ARG A 468 -6.13 6.74 29.18
CA ARG A 468 -6.59 6.39 30.53
C ARG A 468 -5.42 6.24 31.50
N GLY A 469 -4.37 5.49 31.14
CA GLY A 469 -3.20 5.32 32.01
C GLY A 469 -2.44 6.63 32.26
N LEU A 470 -2.34 7.51 31.25
CA LEU A 470 -1.75 8.83 31.42
C LEU A 470 -2.59 9.74 32.33
N HIS A 471 -3.93 9.63 32.27
CA HIS A 471 -4.84 10.37 33.14
C HIS A 471 -4.73 9.89 34.60
N GLU A 472 -4.65 8.57 34.82
CA GLU A 472 -4.43 7.99 36.14
C GLU A 472 -3.10 8.44 36.75
N LEU A 473 -2.03 8.49 35.95
CA LEU A 473 -0.72 8.95 36.39
C LEU A 473 -0.65 10.47 36.62
N ASN A 474 -1.32 11.24 35.75
CA ASN A 474 -1.30 12.70 35.77
C ASN A 474 -2.74 13.27 35.82
N PRO A 475 -3.42 13.24 36.99
CA PRO A 475 -4.81 13.68 37.10
C PRO A 475 -5.05 15.16 36.74
N GLU A 476 -4.00 15.99 36.81
CA GLU A 476 -4.04 17.43 36.49
C GLU A 476 -3.91 17.73 34.99
N TRP A 477 -3.62 16.73 34.14
CA TRP A 477 -3.56 16.96 32.70
C TRP A 477 -4.96 17.13 32.11
N ASP A 478 -5.13 18.14 31.27
CA ASP A 478 -6.36 18.35 30.53
C ASP A 478 -6.55 17.34 29.38
N ASP A 479 -7.76 17.32 28.82
CA ASP A 479 -8.13 16.44 27.71
C ASP A 479 -7.21 16.58 26.50
N GLU A 480 -6.86 17.83 26.13
CA GLU A 480 -6.02 18.08 24.96
C GLU A 480 -4.63 17.51 25.14
N ARG A 481 -4.04 17.71 26.32
CA ARG A 481 -2.73 17.18 26.64
C ARG A 481 -2.72 15.66 26.64
N LEU A 482 -3.71 15.03 27.27
CA LEU A 482 -3.86 13.57 27.29
C LEU A 482 -3.98 13.00 25.87
N TYR A 483 -4.83 13.60 25.05
CA TYR A 483 -5.00 13.21 23.64
C TYR A 483 -3.69 13.31 22.86
N GLN A 484 -2.98 14.43 22.97
CA GLN A 484 -1.76 14.65 22.21
C GLN A 484 -0.61 13.75 22.65
N GLU A 485 -0.44 13.48 23.95
CA GLU A 485 0.59 12.55 24.43
C GLU A 485 0.29 11.12 24.02
N ALA A 486 -0.96 10.66 24.17
CA ALA A 486 -1.37 9.34 23.69
C ALA A 486 -1.17 9.20 22.17
N ARG A 487 -1.60 10.20 21.37
CA ARG A 487 -1.35 10.25 19.92
C ARG A 487 0.14 10.20 19.58
N ARG A 488 0.97 10.94 20.31
CA ARG A 488 2.42 11.00 20.10
C ARG A 488 3.09 9.66 20.41
N ILE A 489 2.68 8.97 21.48
CA ILE A 489 3.14 7.62 21.82
C ILE A 489 2.72 6.63 20.72
N VAL A 490 1.46 6.66 20.27
CA VAL A 490 0.99 5.78 19.19
C VAL A 490 1.78 5.98 17.90
N GLY A 491 2.02 7.22 17.47
CA GLY A 491 2.85 7.51 16.29
C GLY A 491 4.27 6.98 16.45
N ALA A 492 4.88 7.13 17.63
CA ALA A 492 6.21 6.60 17.92
C ALA A 492 6.26 5.06 17.89
N GLN A 493 5.23 4.40 18.42
CA GLN A 493 5.10 2.95 18.41
C GLN A 493 4.89 2.39 17.00
N LEU A 494 4.06 3.04 16.19
CA LEU A 494 3.85 2.67 14.80
C LEU A 494 5.14 2.83 13.97
N ALA A 495 5.87 3.93 14.16
CA ALA A 495 7.18 4.13 13.55
C ALA A 495 8.21 3.10 14.03
N HIS A 496 8.22 2.78 15.33
CA HIS A 496 9.14 1.79 15.88
C HIS A 496 8.89 0.40 15.28
N ILE A 497 7.65 -0.10 15.28
CA ILE A 497 7.29 -1.40 14.67
C ILE A 497 7.65 -1.40 13.17
N THR A 498 7.39 -0.28 12.47
CA THR A 498 7.72 -0.17 11.04
C THR A 498 9.21 -0.39 10.78
N TYR A 499 10.10 0.26 11.53
CA TYR A 499 11.54 0.21 11.29
C TYR A 499 12.21 -1.02 11.95
N ASN A 500 11.62 -1.56 13.01
CA ASN A 500 12.15 -2.68 13.77
C ASN A 500 11.68 -4.06 13.27
N GLU A 501 10.43 -4.17 12.82
CA GLU A 501 9.80 -5.44 12.43
C GLU A 501 9.50 -5.50 10.93
N PHE A 502 8.89 -4.45 10.36
CA PHE A 502 8.40 -4.49 8.98
C PHE A 502 9.52 -4.32 7.93
N LEU A 503 10.31 -3.25 8.00
CA LEU A 503 11.38 -3.01 7.01
C LEU A 503 12.45 -4.11 6.93
N PRO A 504 12.87 -4.77 8.04
CA PRO A 504 13.78 -5.91 7.98
C PRO A 504 13.24 -7.11 7.23
N VAL A 505 11.93 -7.34 7.23
CA VAL A 505 11.28 -8.37 6.40
C VAL A 505 11.37 -7.99 4.92
N LEU A 506 11.09 -6.73 4.60
CA LEU A 506 11.08 -6.24 3.22
C LEU A 506 12.46 -6.28 2.56
N LEU A 507 13.44 -5.64 3.20
CA LEU A 507 14.77 -5.36 2.64
C LEU A 507 15.82 -6.40 3.06
N GLY A 508 15.50 -7.25 4.03
CA GLY A 508 16.47 -8.07 4.74
C GLY A 508 17.25 -7.28 5.78
N ARG A 509 17.45 -7.87 6.96
CA ARG A 509 18.05 -7.21 8.14
C ARG A 509 19.41 -6.56 7.86
N ASN A 510 20.24 -7.18 7.03
CA ASN A 510 21.57 -6.66 6.68
C ASN A 510 21.49 -5.36 5.89
N LEU A 511 20.65 -5.30 4.85
CA LEU A 511 20.49 -4.08 4.06
C LEU A 511 19.79 -2.99 4.88
N THR A 512 18.76 -3.33 5.67
CA THR A 512 18.10 -2.38 6.57
C THR A 512 19.09 -1.74 7.54
N LYS A 513 19.99 -2.55 8.13
CA LYS A 513 21.08 -2.05 8.99
C LYS A 513 22.04 -1.16 8.22
N ALA A 514 22.52 -1.60 7.05
CA ALA A 514 23.47 -0.86 6.23
C ALA A 514 22.93 0.53 5.82
N LYS A 515 21.62 0.60 5.55
CA LYS A 515 20.87 1.82 5.21
C LYS A 515 20.58 2.74 6.41
N GLY A 516 20.89 2.33 7.64
CA GLY A 516 20.57 3.11 8.85
C GLY A 516 19.07 3.13 9.19
N LEU A 517 18.31 2.15 8.69
CA LEU A 517 16.86 2.03 8.86
C LEU A 517 16.46 1.18 10.08
N LEU A 518 17.39 0.59 10.81
CA LEU A 518 17.06 0.01 12.12
C LEU A 518 16.96 1.13 13.18
N PRO A 519 16.15 0.93 14.24
CA PRO A 519 16.20 1.79 15.42
C PRO A 519 17.63 1.88 15.99
N ALA A 520 17.99 3.03 16.55
CA ALA A 520 19.29 3.28 17.14
C ALA A 520 19.52 2.53 18.46
N GLY A 521 18.44 2.05 19.11
CA GLY A 521 18.49 1.36 20.39
C GLY A 521 19.18 2.21 21.46
N ASP A 522 20.12 1.61 22.20
CA ASP A 522 20.79 2.21 23.36
C ASP A 522 21.76 3.35 23.02
N ASN A 523 22.04 3.61 21.74
CA ASN A 523 22.87 4.74 21.32
C ASN A 523 22.10 6.07 21.37
N LEU A 524 21.57 6.40 22.55
CA LEU A 524 20.79 7.59 22.82
C LEU A 524 21.62 8.88 22.79
N ASN A 525 22.95 8.78 22.69
CA ASN A 525 23.90 9.91 22.60
C ASN A 525 24.36 10.19 21.16
N ALA A 526 23.81 9.50 20.16
CA ALA A 526 24.12 9.75 18.75
C ALA A 526 23.73 11.18 18.32
N ALA A 527 24.27 11.61 17.17
CA ALA A 527 23.82 12.82 16.52
C ALA A 527 22.31 12.75 16.23
N ASP A 528 21.69 13.93 16.17
CA ASP A 528 20.27 14.03 15.90
C ASP A 528 19.90 13.53 14.50
N THR A 529 18.70 12.97 14.36
CA THR A 529 18.26 12.27 13.13
C THR A 529 17.69 13.21 12.08
N TYR A 530 17.08 14.32 12.49
CA TYR A 530 16.38 15.21 11.56
C TYR A 530 17.34 16.07 10.73
N ASP A 531 17.17 16.00 9.41
CA ASP A 531 17.85 16.84 8.43
C ASP A 531 16.81 17.72 7.71
N PRO A 532 16.82 19.05 7.94
CA PRO A 532 15.85 19.95 7.32
C PRO A 532 15.99 20.06 5.79
N GLN A 533 17.07 19.57 5.19
CA GLN A 533 17.26 19.56 3.74
C GLN A 533 16.65 18.32 3.06
N VAL A 534 16.19 17.35 3.84
CA VAL A 534 15.54 16.15 3.31
C VAL A 534 14.05 16.40 3.13
N ASP A 535 13.56 16.25 1.89
CA ASP A 535 12.13 16.23 1.58
C ASP A 535 11.52 14.87 1.94
N PRO A 536 10.64 14.78 2.96
CA PRO A 536 9.97 13.54 3.36
C PRO A 536 8.79 13.18 2.44
N SER A 537 8.39 14.06 1.51
CA SER A 537 7.20 13.86 0.68
C SER A 537 7.27 12.54 -0.09
N ILE A 538 6.13 11.84 -0.15
CA ILE A 538 6.02 10.54 -0.82
C ILE A 538 6.31 10.69 -2.32
N ALA A 539 7.17 9.83 -2.84
CA ALA A 539 7.41 9.75 -4.28
C ALA A 539 6.20 9.20 -5.03
N ASN A 540 5.89 9.78 -6.18
CA ASN A 540 4.77 9.35 -7.01
C ASN A 540 4.91 7.87 -7.43
N CYS A 541 6.12 7.43 -7.80
CA CYS A 541 6.39 6.03 -8.12
C CYS A 541 6.31 5.08 -6.92
N PHE A 542 6.50 5.58 -5.69
CA PHE A 542 6.31 4.78 -4.48
C PHE A 542 4.83 4.44 -4.32
N SER A 543 3.95 5.43 -4.36
CA SER A 543 2.49 5.24 -4.21
C SER A 543 1.83 4.55 -5.41
N ALA A 544 2.24 4.89 -6.64
CA ALA A 544 1.60 4.38 -7.86
C ALA A 544 2.13 3.01 -8.31
N ALA A 545 3.28 2.57 -7.81
CA ALA A 545 3.91 1.31 -8.24
C ALA A 545 4.61 0.54 -7.10
N ALA A 546 5.70 1.08 -6.54
CA ALA A 546 6.63 0.27 -5.72
C ALA A 546 5.99 -0.30 -4.45
N PHE A 547 5.23 0.51 -3.70
CA PHE A 547 4.63 0.06 -2.43
C PHE A 547 3.35 -0.77 -2.63
N ARG A 548 2.87 -0.90 -3.87
CA ARG A 548 1.76 -1.80 -4.24
C ARG A 548 2.20 -3.26 -4.34
N PHE A 549 3.46 -3.58 -4.06
CA PHE A 549 3.96 -4.97 -4.02
C PHE A 549 3.12 -5.84 -3.09
N ALA A 550 2.56 -5.27 -2.02
CA ALA A 550 1.80 -6.02 -1.01
C ALA A 550 0.59 -6.75 -1.62
N HIS A 551 0.09 -6.32 -2.78
CA HIS A 551 -0.99 -7.01 -3.48
C HIS A 551 -0.59 -8.41 -3.98
N THR A 552 0.72 -8.67 -4.17
CA THR A 552 1.26 -10.00 -4.52
C THR A 552 1.18 -10.97 -3.35
N LEU A 553 1.25 -10.47 -2.11
CA LEU A 553 1.29 -11.28 -0.89
C LEU A 553 -0.05 -11.96 -0.58
N LEU A 554 -1.14 -11.48 -1.17
CA LEU A 554 -2.49 -11.83 -0.75
C LEU A 554 -2.91 -13.20 -1.32
N PRO A 555 -3.15 -14.20 -0.44
CA PRO A 555 -3.60 -15.52 -0.87
C PRO A 555 -5.07 -15.49 -1.31
N GLY A 556 -5.50 -16.50 -2.06
CA GLY A 556 -6.91 -16.63 -2.43
C GLY A 556 -7.81 -17.10 -1.28
N LEU A 557 -7.26 -17.87 -0.33
CA LEU A 557 -7.99 -18.44 0.79
C LEU A 557 -7.32 -18.06 2.10
N PHE A 558 -8.13 -17.63 3.06
CA PHE A 558 -7.68 -17.26 4.41
C PHE A 558 -8.14 -18.32 5.40
N ASN A 559 -7.24 -18.76 6.26
CA ASN A 559 -7.53 -19.76 7.28
C ASN A 559 -8.28 -19.12 8.45
N ILE A 560 -9.54 -19.49 8.64
CA ILE A 560 -10.42 -19.01 9.71
C ILE A 560 -10.71 -20.09 10.76
N SER A 561 -9.97 -21.21 10.71
CA SER A 561 -10.16 -22.34 11.63
C SER A 561 -10.05 -21.88 13.08
N ARG A 562 -11.08 -22.17 13.88
CA ARG A 562 -11.14 -21.81 15.31
C ARG A 562 -10.20 -22.67 16.16
N ASP A 563 -9.96 -23.90 15.72
CA ASP A 563 -9.01 -24.84 16.30
C ASP A 563 -8.35 -25.68 15.19
N ASN A 564 -7.39 -26.52 15.56
CA ASN A 564 -6.70 -27.41 14.61
C ASN A 564 -7.55 -28.64 14.20
N SER A 565 -8.79 -28.75 14.66
CA SER A 565 -9.64 -29.94 14.46
C SER A 565 -10.51 -29.86 13.21
N THR A 566 -10.97 -28.66 12.83
CA THR A 566 -11.78 -28.42 11.63
C THR A 566 -11.19 -27.33 10.74
N PRO A 567 -10.54 -27.69 9.61
CA PRO A 567 -10.06 -26.72 8.64
C PRO A 567 -11.22 -25.91 8.03
N GLU A 568 -11.25 -24.61 8.31
CA GLU A 568 -12.18 -23.65 7.72
C GLU A 568 -11.40 -22.56 6.98
N ALA A 569 -11.89 -22.19 5.79
CA ALA A 569 -11.28 -21.14 4.99
C ALA A 569 -12.35 -20.24 4.35
N ILE A 570 -11.98 -18.98 4.11
CA ILE A 570 -12.82 -18.00 3.40
C ILE A 570 -12.06 -17.43 2.20
N GLU A 571 -12.77 -17.20 1.10
CA GLU A 571 -12.21 -16.51 -0.06
C GLU A 571 -11.97 -15.01 0.21
N LEU A 572 -10.88 -14.46 -0.33
CA LEU A 572 -10.49 -13.06 -0.12
C LEU A 572 -11.63 -12.08 -0.43
N HIS A 573 -12.28 -12.21 -1.60
CA HIS A 573 -13.30 -11.25 -2.03
C HIS A 573 -14.47 -11.15 -1.05
N LYS A 574 -14.78 -12.21 -0.29
CA LYS A 574 -15.87 -12.22 0.71
C LYS A 574 -15.54 -11.42 1.97
N MET A 575 -14.26 -11.10 2.19
CA MET A 575 -13.79 -10.27 3.31
C MET A 575 -13.73 -8.78 2.95
N LEU A 576 -13.85 -8.42 1.67
CA LEU A 576 -13.80 -7.03 1.20
C LEU A 576 -15.14 -6.32 1.46
N PHE A 577 -15.09 -5.09 1.96
CA PHE A 577 -16.28 -4.31 2.38
C PHE A 577 -17.26 -5.14 3.23
N ASN A 578 -16.70 -5.95 4.15
CA ASN A 578 -17.45 -6.85 5.01
C ASN A 578 -16.86 -6.90 6.43
N PRO A 579 -16.94 -5.80 7.21
CA PRO A 579 -16.39 -5.74 8.56
C PRO A 579 -17.32 -6.39 9.60
N PHE A 580 -18.45 -6.97 9.18
CA PHE A 580 -19.56 -7.27 10.07
C PHE A 580 -19.30 -8.41 11.07
N SER A 581 -18.29 -9.25 10.83
CA SER A 581 -17.87 -10.26 11.81
C SER A 581 -17.29 -9.64 13.09
N LEU A 582 -16.80 -8.39 13.05
CA LEU A 582 -16.33 -7.67 14.23
C LEU A 582 -17.44 -7.39 15.26
N TRP A 583 -18.70 -7.36 14.82
CA TRP A 583 -19.85 -7.18 15.72
C TRP A 583 -20.10 -8.42 16.61
N ALA A 584 -19.63 -9.60 16.20
CA ALA A 584 -19.74 -10.82 16.99
C ALA A 584 -18.68 -10.86 18.11
N ARG A 585 -18.99 -11.56 19.22
CA ARG A 585 -18.00 -11.84 20.27
C ARG A 585 -16.77 -12.54 19.68
N HIS A 586 -15.58 -12.14 20.13
CA HIS A 586 -14.29 -12.62 19.59
C HIS A 586 -14.07 -12.32 18.10
N GLY A 587 -14.87 -11.43 17.49
CA GLY A 587 -14.74 -11.08 16.07
C GLY A 587 -13.37 -10.51 15.72
N ILE A 588 -12.84 -9.62 16.57
CA ILE A 588 -11.48 -9.08 16.41
C ILE A 588 -10.41 -10.15 16.60
N ASP A 589 -10.56 -11.03 17.60
CA ASP A 589 -9.62 -12.12 17.86
C ASP A 589 -9.50 -13.04 16.64
N HIS A 590 -10.65 -13.45 16.07
CA HIS A 590 -10.69 -14.28 14.88
C HIS A 590 -10.04 -13.59 13.67
N ALA A 591 -10.26 -12.29 13.48
CA ALA A 591 -9.61 -11.53 12.41
C ALA A 591 -8.08 -11.49 12.58
N LEU A 592 -7.59 -11.17 13.77
CA LEU A 592 -6.15 -11.10 14.07
C LEU A 592 -5.48 -12.48 13.98
N LEU A 593 -6.15 -13.55 14.44
CA LEU A 593 -5.68 -14.92 14.30
C LEU A 593 -5.67 -15.37 12.83
N THR A 594 -6.66 -14.97 12.03
CA THR A 594 -6.68 -15.22 10.58
C THR A 594 -5.47 -14.59 9.90
N ALA A 595 -5.17 -13.32 10.22
CA ALA A 595 -4.03 -12.59 9.66
C ALA A 595 -2.68 -13.23 10.08
N THR A 596 -2.56 -13.67 11.33
CA THR A 596 -1.31 -14.24 11.82
C THR A 596 -1.12 -15.71 11.41
N ASN A 597 -2.18 -16.51 11.25
CA ASN A 597 -2.05 -17.94 10.95
C ASN A 597 -2.05 -18.28 9.45
N THR A 598 -2.54 -17.38 8.60
CA THR A 598 -2.55 -17.57 7.14
C THR A 598 -1.20 -17.20 6.54
N PRO A 599 -0.54 -18.06 5.74
CA PRO A 599 0.66 -17.68 5.00
C PRO A 599 0.35 -16.71 3.85
N VAL A 600 1.31 -15.84 3.54
CA VAL A 600 1.26 -15.01 2.32
C VAL A 600 1.75 -15.79 1.09
N GLN A 601 1.43 -15.25 -0.09
CA GLN A 601 2.14 -15.54 -1.33
C GLN A 601 3.48 -14.79 -1.39
N ARG A 602 4.32 -15.10 -2.38
CA ARG A 602 5.63 -14.45 -2.55
C ARG A 602 5.49 -13.06 -3.18
N VAL A 603 6.50 -12.21 -2.96
CA VAL A 603 6.68 -11.01 -3.77
C VAL A 603 7.32 -11.40 -5.09
N ASP A 604 6.47 -11.67 -6.07
CA ASP A 604 6.88 -11.96 -7.44
C ASP A 604 5.80 -11.47 -8.43
N ARG A 605 5.88 -11.90 -9.68
CA ARG A 605 4.93 -11.50 -10.70
C ARG A 605 3.55 -12.14 -10.56
N PHE A 606 3.33 -13.15 -9.73
CA PHE A 606 2.09 -13.91 -9.70
C PHE A 606 1.06 -13.35 -8.72
N PHE A 607 -0.23 -13.57 -9.01
CA PHE A 607 -1.33 -13.05 -8.19
C PHE A 607 -2.50 -14.04 -8.09
N SER A 608 -3.17 -14.07 -6.95
CA SER A 608 -4.41 -14.82 -6.79
C SER A 608 -5.51 -14.37 -7.78
N LEU A 609 -6.32 -15.32 -8.25
CA LEU A 609 -7.53 -15.03 -9.05
C LEU A 609 -8.54 -14.16 -8.29
N GLU A 610 -8.51 -14.22 -6.96
CA GLU A 610 -9.38 -13.43 -6.11
C GLU A 610 -9.16 -11.91 -6.23
N ILE A 611 -7.97 -11.50 -6.69
CA ILE A 611 -7.61 -10.09 -6.90
C ILE A 611 -7.61 -9.71 -8.39
N THR A 612 -7.33 -10.65 -9.28
CA THR A 612 -7.24 -10.41 -10.73
C THR A 612 -8.58 -10.63 -11.46
N GLN A 613 -9.58 -11.20 -10.79
CA GLN A 613 -10.90 -11.48 -11.36
C GLN A 613 -12.06 -11.13 -10.42
N LYS A 614 -11.89 -11.28 -9.10
CA LYS A 614 -12.98 -11.14 -8.12
C LYS A 614 -12.85 -9.94 -7.19
N LEU A 615 -12.00 -8.96 -7.52
CA LEU A 615 -11.85 -7.78 -6.66
C LEU A 615 -13.20 -7.06 -6.53
N PHE A 616 -13.68 -6.91 -5.29
CA PHE A 616 -14.97 -6.31 -4.95
C PHE A 616 -16.20 -6.94 -5.61
N GLU A 617 -16.11 -8.21 -6.03
CA GLU A 617 -17.25 -8.97 -6.55
C GLU A 617 -18.45 -8.88 -5.61
N GLY A 618 -19.64 -8.74 -6.22
CA GLY A 618 -20.91 -8.62 -5.50
C GLY A 618 -21.27 -9.84 -4.66
N THR A 619 -22.17 -9.65 -3.71
CA THR A 619 -22.85 -10.76 -3.04
C THR A 619 -24.09 -11.19 -3.84
N ALA A 620 -24.73 -12.29 -3.46
CA ALA A 620 -25.98 -12.74 -4.08
C ALA A 620 -27.15 -11.73 -3.98
N GLU A 621 -27.00 -10.69 -3.15
CA GLU A 621 -27.97 -9.60 -2.97
C GLU A 621 -27.75 -8.44 -3.96
N ASP A 622 -26.58 -8.39 -4.60
CA ASP A 622 -26.22 -7.34 -5.55
C ASP A 622 -26.75 -7.64 -6.97
N HIS A 623 -26.80 -6.61 -7.82
CA HIS A 623 -27.28 -6.75 -9.20
C HIS A 623 -26.35 -7.62 -10.07
N LEU A 624 -26.94 -8.43 -10.94
CA LEU A 624 -26.22 -9.25 -11.92
C LEU A 624 -25.66 -8.39 -13.08
N PRO A 625 -24.49 -8.74 -13.66
CA PRO A 625 -23.68 -9.92 -13.37
C PRO A 625 -22.77 -9.78 -12.15
N LEU A 626 -22.67 -10.84 -11.33
CA LEU A 626 -21.65 -10.94 -10.28
C LEU A 626 -20.30 -11.24 -10.94
N CYS A 627 -19.52 -10.18 -11.17
CA CYS A 627 -18.14 -10.24 -11.62
C CYS A 627 -17.31 -9.23 -10.83
N GLY A 628 -16.02 -9.50 -10.61
CA GLY A 628 -15.12 -8.55 -9.96
C GLY A 628 -14.24 -7.76 -10.92
N LEU A 629 -13.41 -6.89 -10.35
CA LEU A 629 -12.38 -6.14 -11.06
C LEU A 629 -11.03 -6.89 -11.04
N ASP A 630 -10.05 -6.33 -11.76
CA ASP A 630 -8.67 -6.79 -11.77
C ASP A 630 -7.74 -5.72 -11.18
N LEU A 631 -7.29 -5.90 -9.94
CA LEU A 631 -6.43 -4.94 -9.26
C LEU A 631 -5.07 -4.75 -9.96
N VAL A 632 -4.53 -5.79 -10.59
CA VAL A 632 -3.25 -5.73 -11.30
C VAL A 632 -3.39 -4.83 -12.53
N SER A 633 -4.47 -4.99 -13.27
CA SER A 633 -4.81 -4.11 -14.39
C SER A 633 -4.98 -2.66 -13.93
N LEU A 634 -5.68 -2.43 -12.82
CA LEU A 634 -5.89 -1.09 -12.25
C LEU A 634 -4.56 -0.45 -11.80
N ASN A 635 -3.63 -1.22 -11.23
CA ASN A 635 -2.30 -0.74 -10.83
C ASN A 635 -1.45 -0.32 -12.03
N ILE A 636 -1.41 -1.13 -13.08
CA ILE A 636 -0.68 -0.80 -14.32
C ILE A 636 -1.27 0.45 -14.97
N GLN A 637 -2.61 0.52 -15.05
CA GLN A 637 -3.33 1.67 -15.60
C GLN A 637 -3.04 2.95 -14.78
N ARG A 638 -2.99 2.84 -13.44
CA ARG A 638 -2.63 3.94 -12.53
C ARG A 638 -1.21 4.44 -12.74
N GLY A 639 -0.24 3.55 -12.95
CA GLY A 639 1.13 3.94 -13.30
C GLY A 639 1.19 4.77 -14.59
N ARG A 640 0.40 4.40 -15.60
CA ARG A 640 0.31 5.13 -16.88
C ARG A 640 -0.42 6.47 -16.73
N ASP A 641 -1.48 6.53 -15.94
CA ASP A 641 -2.21 7.76 -15.59
C ASP A 641 -1.31 8.78 -14.85
N HIS A 642 -0.44 8.29 -13.98
CA HIS A 642 0.52 9.12 -13.24
C HIS A 642 1.74 9.54 -14.07
N GLY A 643 1.83 9.11 -15.34
CA GLY A 643 2.99 9.39 -16.18
C GLY A 643 4.29 8.81 -15.59
N ILE A 644 4.21 7.66 -14.90
CA ILE A 644 5.39 6.99 -14.35
C ILE A 644 6.25 6.48 -15.50
N PRO A 645 7.53 6.89 -15.61
CA PRO A 645 8.41 6.42 -16.68
C PRO A 645 8.62 4.91 -16.67
N ALA A 646 9.24 4.37 -17.72
CA ALA A 646 9.48 2.95 -17.84
C ALA A 646 10.39 2.38 -16.74
N TYR A 647 10.26 1.08 -16.49
CA TYR A 647 11.08 0.29 -15.58
C TYR A 647 12.59 0.56 -15.71
N THR A 648 13.09 0.66 -16.95
CA THR A 648 14.49 0.95 -17.30
C THR A 648 15.00 2.26 -16.68
N VAL A 649 14.16 3.29 -16.63
CA VAL A 649 14.49 4.63 -16.12
C VAL A 649 14.78 4.57 -14.63
N PHE A 650 13.97 3.81 -13.88
CA PHE A 650 14.16 3.67 -12.44
C PHE A 650 15.35 2.78 -12.08
N ARG A 651 15.67 1.74 -12.87
CA ARG A 651 16.93 1.01 -12.70
C ARG A 651 18.14 1.92 -12.86
N ARG A 652 18.15 2.79 -13.88
CA ARG A 652 19.21 3.79 -14.07
C ARG A 652 19.28 4.81 -12.92
N HIS A 653 18.13 5.33 -12.48
CA HIS A 653 18.07 6.24 -11.33
C HIS A 653 18.62 5.59 -10.04
N CYS A 654 18.35 4.31 -9.84
CA CYS A 654 18.86 3.53 -8.71
C CYS A 654 20.31 3.04 -8.87
N HIS A 655 21.03 3.46 -9.91
CA HIS A 655 22.39 3.01 -10.23
C HIS A 655 22.53 1.49 -10.33
N LEU A 656 21.46 0.82 -10.79
CA LEU A 656 21.43 -0.61 -10.98
C LEU A 656 21.91 -0.98 -12.40
N PRO A 657 22.34 -2.25 -12.63
CA PRO A 657 22.68 -2.71 -13.97
C PRO A 657 21.55 -2.39 -14.97
N PRO A 658 21.90 -1.89 -16.17
CA PRO A 658 20.91 -1.45 -17.15
C PRO A 658 20.11 -2.64 -17.66
N VAL A 659 18.88 -2.37 -18.11
CA VAL A 659 17.93 -3.33 -18.69
C VAL A 659 17.32 -2.76 -19.96
N ASP A 660 18.09 -1.93 -20.67
CA ASP A 660 17.65 -1.18 -21.84
C ASP A 660 17.47 -2.07 -23.09
N THR A 661 18.07 -3.26 -23.10
CA THR A 661 17.89 -4.31 -24.11
C THR A 661 17.35 -5.61 -23.51
N TRP A 662 16.77 -6.49 -24.35
CA TRP A 662 16.29 -7.80 -23.90
C TRP A 662 17.41 -8.68 -23.34
N GLN A 663 18.61 -8.59 -23.90
CA GLN A 663 19.80 -9.31 -23.42
C GLN A 663 20.22 -8.84 -22.04
N GLN A 664 20.17 -7.52 -21.80
CA GLN A 664 20.44 -6.94 -20.49
C GLN A 664 19.35 -7.35 -19.47
N MET A 665 18.07 -7.28 -19.87
CA MET A 665 16.96 -7.72 -19.01
C MET A 665 17.07 -9.20 -18.64
N ALA A 666 17.58 -10.06 -19.53
CA ALA A 666 17.81 -11.49 -19.24
C ALA A 666 18.79 -11.75 -18.09
N LEU A 667 19.62 -10.76 -17.72
CA LEU A 667 20.52 -10.85 -16.56
C LEU A 667 19.85 -10.41 -15.26
N ALA A 668 18.71 -9.71 -15.34
CA ALA A 668 18.00 -9.15 -14.19
C ALA A 668 16.81 -10.00 -13.74
N ILE A 669 16.24 -10.81 -14.63
CA ILE A 669 15.03 -11.62 -14.39
C ILE A 669 15.18 -13.03 -14.97
N ASP A 670 14.35 -13.98 -14.53
CA ASP A 670 14.40 -15.35 -15.05
C ASP A 670 13.88 -15.45 -16.50
N ASN A 671 14.30 -16.51 -17.21
CA ASN A 671 14.00 -16.70 -18.62
C ASN A 671 12.50 -16.88 -18.92
N ALA A 672 11.74 -17.48 -18.00
CA ALA A 672 10.30 -17.67 -18.20
C ALA A 672 9.56 -16.32 -18.08
N THR A 673 9.95 -15.49 -17.12
CA THR A 673 9.43 -14.13 -16.96
C THR A 673 9.81 -13.24 -18.15
N LEU A 674 11.07 -13.29 -18.60
CA LEU A 674 11.51 -12.59 -19.81
C LEU A 674 10.68 -13.01 -21.04
N GLY A 675 10.43 -14.31 -21.19
CA GLY A 675 9.58 -14.84 -22.27
C GLY A 675 8.17 -14.23 -22.25
N SER A 676 7.52 -14.19 -21.09
CA SER A 676 6.19 -13.57 -20.92
C SER A 676 6.20 -12.06 -21.23
N ILE A 677 7.23 -11.33 -20.80
CA ILE A 677 7.36 -9.88 -21.06
C ILE A 677 7.55 -9.62 -22.56
N ARG A 678 8.48 -10.34 -23.21
CA ARG A 678 8.79 -10.20 -24.64
C ARG A 678 7.61 -10.54 -25.55
N GLN A 679 6.68 -11.37 -25.07
CA GLN A 679 5.50 -11.73 -25.83
C GLN A 679 4.53 -10.55 -26.04
N ILE A 680 4.51 -9.57 -25.11
CA ILE A 680 3.49 -8.50 -25.12
C ILE A 680 4.07 -7.09 -25.20
N TYR A 681 5.29 -6.86 -24.71
CA TYR A 681 5.97 -5.57 -24.86
C TYR A 681 6.91 -5.62 -26.06
N SER A 682 6.82 -4.60 -26.92
CA SER A 682 7.72 -4.48 -28.08
C SER A 682 9.15 -4.11 -27.69
N SER A 683 9.32 -3.40 -26.57
CA SER A 683 10.62 -2.91 -26.09
C SER A 683 10.73 -2.97 -24.57
N PRO A 684 11.94 -3.20 -24.00
CA PRO A 684 12.21 -3.00 -22.57
C PRO A 684 11.84 -1.61 -22.06
N GLN A 685 11.94 -0.60 -22.93
CA GLN A 685 11.63 0.80 -22.63
C GLN A 685 10.13 1.08 -22.47
N ASP A 686 9.28 0.08 -22.67
CA ASP A 686 7.83 0.19 -22.51
C ASP A 686 7.32 -0.49 -21.22
N VAL A 687 8.15 -1.29 -20.56
CA VAL A 687 7.74 -2.10 -19.41
C VAL A 687 7.32 -1.17 -18.25
N ASP A 688 6.09 -1.37 -17.77
CA ASP A 688 5.55 -0.65 -16.62
C ASP A 688 6.38 -0.98 -15.36
N VAL A 689 6.67 0.01 -14.51
CA VAL A 689 7.51 -0.17 -13.31
C VAL A 689 6.94 -1.24 -12.39
N TYR A 690 5.62 -1.27 -12.21
CA TYR A 690 4.94 -2.28 -11.40
C TYR A 690 5.26 -3.70 -11.88
N THR A 691 5.17 -3.94 -13.20
CA THR A 691 5.47 -5.23 -13.81
C THR A 691 6.96 -5.57 -13.75
N GLY A 692 7.83 -4.62 -14.11
CA GLY A 692 9.28 -4.86 -14.12
C GLY A 692 9.86 -5.08 -12.72
N ALA A 693 9.46 -4.28 -11.73
CA ALA A 693 9.98 -4.37 -10.37
C ALA A 693 9.55 -5.68 -9.67
N LEU A 694 8.31 -6.14 -9.89
CA LEU A 694 7.81 -7.42 -9.38
C LEU A 694 8.41 -8.65 -10.08
N SER A 695 9.04 -8.45 -11.23
CA SER A 695 9.69 -9.53 -11.98
C SER A 695 11.12 -9.80 -11.53
N GLU A 696 11.69 -8.94 -10.68
CA GLU A 696 13.06 -9.11 -10.18
C GLU A 696 13.11 -10.12 -9.03
N PRO A 697 14.06 -11.07 -9.05
CA PRO A 697 14.21 -12.03 -7.97
C PRO A 697 14.63 -11.33 -6.66
N PRO A 698 14.19 -11.85 -5.51
CA PRO A 698 14.49 -11.24 -4.21
C PRO A 698 16.00 -11.27 -3.89
N LEU A 699 16.47 -10.25 -3.17
CA LEU A 699 17.80 -10.25 -2.56
C LEU A 699 17.88 -11.30 -1.45
N GLN A 700 19.09 -11.74 -1.13
CA GLN A 700 19.31 -12.73 -0.08
C GLN A 700 18.78 -12.24 1.28
N GLY A 701 17.86 -13.00 1.88
CA GLY A 701 17.26 -12.70 3.17
C GLY A 701 16.23 -11.55 3.15
N ALA A 702 15.83 -11.09 1.97
CA ALA A 702 14.79 -10.10 1.74
C ALA A 702 13.64 -10.72 0.93
N ILE A 703 12.48 -10.06 0.89
CA ILE A 703 11.42 -10.38 -0.08
C ILE A 703 11.51 -9.50 -1.33
N PHE A 704 12.28 -8.42 -1.30
CA PHE A 704 12.42 -7.51 -2.43
C PHE A 704 13.57 -7.83 -3.34
N GLY A 705 13.32 -7.69 -4.64
CA GLY A 705 14.38 -7.55 -5.64
C GLY A 705 15.09 -6.19 -5.55
N PRO A 706 16.18 -6.02 -6.34
CA PRO A 706 17.02 -4.82 -6.31
C PRO A 706 16.26 -3.49 -6.47
N LEU A 707 15.34 -3.38 -7.43
CA LEU A 707 14.64 -2.13 -7.71
C LEU A 707 13.67 -1.74 -6.60
N LEU A 708 12.86 -2.68 -6.12
CA LEU A 708 11.97 -2.43 -4.97
C LEU A 708 12.79 -2.04 -3.74
N SER A 709 13.92 -2.72 -3.51
CA SER A 709 14.83 -2.38 -2.42
C SER A 709 15.34 -0.95 -2.50
N CYS A 710 15.72 -0.47 -3.69
CA CYS A 710 16.11 0.92 -3.90
C CYS A 710 14.96 1.90 -3.61
N LEU A 711 13.83 1.75 -4.30
CA LEU A 711 12.74 2.73 -4.27
C LEU A 711 12.08 2.82 -2.89
N VAL A 712 11.89 1.67 -2.23
CA VAL A 712 11.27 1.62 -0.90
C VAL A 712 12.25 2.11 0.16
N SER A 713 13.53 1.69 0.13
CA SER A 713 14.50 2.17 1.13
C SER A 713 14.76 3.68 1.02
N ASP A 714 14.81 4.27 -0.19
CA ASP A 714 14.92 5.73 -0.35
C ASP A 714 13.76 6.45 0.36
N GLN A 715 12.53 6.00 0.12
CA GLN A 715 11.36 6.63 0.72
C GLN A 715 11.40 6.55 2.25
N PHE A 716 11.69 5.39 2.84
CA PHE A 716 11.78 5.26 4.30
C PHE A 716 12.97 6.01 4.90
N ILE A 717 14.11 6.13 4.21
CA ILE A 717 15.20 7.02 4.67
C ILE A 717 14.68 8.47 4.77
N ARG A 718 13.94 8.93 3.77
CA ARG A 718 13.36 10.29 3.75
C ARG A 718 12.32 10.50 4.84
N LEU A 719 11.47 9.51 5.10
CA LEU A 719 10.48 9.57 6.19
C LEU A 719 11.14 9.66 7.56
N LYS A 720 12.28 8.99 7.76
CA LYS A 720 13.05 9.06 9.00
C LYS A 720 13.80 10.39 9.15
N LEU A 721 14.56 10.80 8.13
CA LEU A 721 15.45 11.96 8.22
C LEU A 721 14.70 13.29 8.04
N GLY A 722 13.65 13.33 7.23
CA GLY A 722 12.89 14.55 6.94
C GLY A 722 11.79 14.87 7.94
N ASP A 723 11.69 14.13 9.05
CA ASP A 723 10.64 14.33 10.05
C ASP A 723 11.16 15.00 11.34
N SER A 724 10.77 16.26 11.56
CA SER A 724 11.14 17.00 12.77
C SER A 724 10.55 16.46 14.07
N HIS A 725 9.58 15.54 13.98
CA HIS A 725 8.98 14.84 15.12
C HIS A 725 9.31 13.34 15.11
N TRP A 726 10.35 12.91 14.38
CA TRP A 726 10.84 11.53 14.42
C TRP A 726 11.06 11.10 15.86
N TYR A 727 10.53 9.92 16.24
CA TYR A 727 10.46 9.54 17.65
C TYR A 727 11.84 9.47 18.32
N GLU A 728 12.91 9.13 17.59
CA GLU A 728 14.27 9.04 18.15
C GLU A 728 15.03 10.38 18.16
N ARG A 729 14.39 11.52 17.83
CA ARG A 729 15.07 12.83 17.86
C ARG A 729 15.74 13.11 19.20
N LYS A 730 16.88 13.78 19.13
CA LYS A 730 17.72 14.11 20.29
C LYS A 730 17.60 15.55 20.73
N LEU A 731 17.15 16.43 19.84
CA LEU A 731 17.05 17.87 20.06
C LEU A 731 15.62 18.38 19.94
N GLY A 732 15.38 19.57 20.51
CA GLY A 732 14.11 20.26 20.43
C GLY A 732 13.06 19.76 21.45
N PRO A 733 11.95 20.50 21.60
CA PRO A 733 10.86 20.14 22.50
C PRO A 733 10.07 18.91 22.03
N GLN A 734 10.21 18.50 20.77
CA GLN A 734 9.57 17.30 20.21
C GLN A 734 10.22 15.99 20.67
N ARG A 735 11.40 16.03 21.30
CA ARG A 735 12.13 14.83 21.72
C ARG A 735 11.42 14.09 22.85
N PHE A 736 11.48 12.76 22.82
CA PHE A 736 11.18 11.97 24.00
C PHE A 736 12.39 12.00 24.97
N THR A 737 12.14 11.79 26.26
CA THR A 737 13.23 11.59 27.22
C THR A 737 13.87 10.21 27.01
N LYS A 738 15.04 9.98 27.60
CA LYS A 738 15.72 8.66 27.51
C LYS A 738 14.86 7.54 28.09
N ALA A 739 14.19 7.79 29.22
CA ALA A 739 13.29 6.83 29.85
C ALA A 739 12.05 6.55 29.00
N GLN A 740 11.45 7.59 28.39
CA GLN A 740 10.34 7.43 27.46
C GLN A 740 10.72 6.60 26.22
N LEU A 741 11.91 6.86 25.64
CA LEU A 741 12.42 6.07 24.52
C LEU A 741 12.68 4.61 24.88
N ALA A 742 13.26 4.37 26.07
CA ALA A 742 13.49 3.01 26.56
C ALA A 742 12.19 2.22 26.70
N GLU A 743 11.08 2.87 27.07
CA GLU A 743 9.76 2.25 27.07
C GLU A 743 9.23 2.01 25.65
N ILE A 744 9.33 3.00 24.76
CA ILE A 744 8.88 2.86 23.37
C ILE A 744 9.60 1.70 22.65
N TYR A 745 10.90 1.50 22.89
CA TYR A 745 11.68 0.41 22.28
C TYR A 745 11.24 -0.99 22.72
N LYS A 746 10.46 -1.14 23.80
CA LYS A 746 9.88 -2.44 24.18
C LYS A 746 8.66 -2.80 23.32
N THR A 747 8.15 -1.86 22.54
CA THR A 747 6.94 -2.06 21.75
C THR A 747 7.16 -3.10 20.66
N SER A 748 6.26 -4.08 20.59
CA SER A 748 6.12 -5.00 19.46
C SER A 748 4.68 -5.05 18.97
N LEU A 749 4.46 -5.43 17.71
CA LEU A 749 3.10 -5.64 17.20
C LEU A 749 2.38 -6.73 18.01
N ALA A 750 3.11 -7.75 18.47
CA ALA A 750 2.60 -8.80 19.36
C ALA A 750 2.05 -8.23 20.68
N ALA A 751 2.78 -7.32 21.33
CA ALA A 751 2.33 -6.67 22.57
C ALA A 751 1.07 -5.80 22.34
N ILE A 752 1.00 -5.05 21.23
CA ILE A 752 -0.19 -4.26 20.87
C ILE A 752 -1.40 -5.16 20.67
N VAL A 753 -1.24 -6.28 19.96
CA VAL A 753 -2.32 -7.28 19.75
C VAL A 753 -2.78 -7.87 21.08
N CYS A 754 -1.85 -8.38 21.90
CA CYS A 754 -2.16 -8.97 23.19
C CYS A 754 -2.94 -8.02 24.11
N ARG A 755 -2.57 -6.73 24.14
CA ARG A 755 -3.21 -5.75 25.02
C ARG A 755 -4.62 -5.36 24.58
N ASN A 756 -4.88 -5.33 23.27
CA ASN A 756 -6.08 -4.68 22.71
C ASN A 756 -7.05 -5.67 22.02
N SER A 757 -6.71 -6.96 21.96
CA SER A 757 -7.64 -8.04 21.59
C SER A 757 -8.66 -8.32 22.70
N ASP A 758 -9.70 -9.10 22.42
CA ASP A 758 -10.70 -9.47 23.44
C ASP A 758 -10.17 -10.62 24.33
N ASN A 759 -9.53 -11.66 23.77
CA ASN A 759 -9.08 -12.82 24.54
C ASN A 759 -7.85 -13.57 23.96
N ILE A 760 -6.99 -12.92 23.18
CA ILE A 760 -5.75 -13.57 22.73
C ILE A 760 -4.76 -13.61 23.90
N GLN A 761 -4.45 -14.81 24.39
CA GLN A 761 -3.54 -15.03 25.55
C GLN A 761 -2.13 -15.44 25.14
N ARG A 762 -1.96 -15.97 23.93
CA ARG A 762 -0.68 -16.46 23.42
C ARG A 762 -0.47 -16.03 21.99
N VAL A 763 0.72 -15.53 21.69
CA VAL A 763 1.11 -15.05 20.37
C VAL A 763 2.55 -15.41 20.08
N ARG A 764 2.94 -15.36 18.81
CA ARG A 764 4.35 -15.37 18.42
C ARG A 764 4.96 -14.00 18.63
N GLU A 765 6.27 -13.95 18.88
CA GLU A 765 7.01 -12.71 19.08
C GLU A 765 6.94 -11.79 17.83
N HIS A 766 7.16 -12.35 16.65
CA HIS A 766 7.09 -11.63 15.38
C HIS A 766 5.86 -12.06 14.59
N LEU A 767 4.78 -11.27 14.64
CA LEU A 767 3.50 -11.65 14.06
C LEU A 767 3.48 -11.73 12.53
N MET A 768 4.38 -11.00 11.86
CA MET A 768 4.53 -11.00 10.40
C MET A 768 5.33 -12.22 9.89
N GLU A 769 6.05 -12.91 10.78
CA GLU A 769 6.85 -14.09 10.45
C GLU A 769 6.13 -15.39 10.89
N ARG A 770 6.23 -16.46 10.10
CA ARG A 770 5.55 -17.72 10.38
C ARG A 770 6.38 -18.67 11.25
N HIS A 771 7.59 -19.02 10.79
CA HIS A 771 8.52 -19.92 11.47
C HIS A 771 9.94 -19.69 10.93
N ARG A 772 10.92 -19.42 11.80
CA ARG A 772 12.34 -19.66 11.48
C ARG A 772 12.75 -20.99 12.07
N VAL A 773 13.53 -21.78 11.33
CA VAL A 773 14.08 -23.07 11.78
C VAL A 773 14.75 -22.94 13.17
N ASP A 774 15.20 -21.73 13.55
CA ASP A 774 15.64 -21.35 14.91
C ASP A 774 15.08 -19.98 15.41
N GLY A 775 13.75 -19.80 15.53
CA GLY A 775 13.20 -18.68 16.34
C GLY A 775 12.02 -17.91 15.76
N ASN A 776 10.83 -18.19 16.29
CA ASN A 776 9.69 -17.27 16.45
C ASN A 776 8.69 -17.97 17.38
N SER A 777 9.05 -18.08 18.66
CA SER A 777 8.33 -18.90 19.64
C SER A 777 7.02 -18.27 20.08
N TYR A 778 6.10 -19.09 20.57
CA TYR A 778 4.89 -18.60 21.23
C TYR A 778 5.21 -18.18 22.66
N PHE A 779 4.79 -16.97 23.04
CA PHE A 779 4.87 -16.42 24.38
C PHE A 779 3.46 -16.27 24.97
N ASN A 780 3.36 -16.34 26.29
CA ASN A 780 2.18 -15.82 26.97
C ASN A 780 2.21 -14.30 26.86
N CYS A 781 1.05 -13.68 26.62
CA CYS A 781 0.98 -12.23 26.42
C CYS A 781 1.60 -11.43 27.57
N GLN A 782 1.44 -11.91 28.82
CA GLN A 782 1.99 -11.28 30.02
C GLN A 782 3.53 -11.31 30.11
N GLU A 783 4.17 -12.22 29.37
CA GLU A 783 5.63 -12.37 29.35
C GLU A 783 6.29 -11.51 28.27
N LEU A 784 5.50 -10.95 27.35
CA LEU A 784 6.05 -10.12 26.27
C LEU A 784 6.61 -8.81 26.83
N PRO A 785 7.84 -8.42 26.41
CA PRO A 785 8.32 -7.07 26.63
C PRO A 785 7.31 -6.05 26.09
N GLY A 786 7.05 -5.02 26.89
CA GLY A 786 6.13 -3.95 26.51
C GLY A 786 4.65 -4.34 26.47
N TYR A 787 4.23 -5.49 27.04
CA TYR A 787 2.81 -5.82 27.24
C TYR A 787 2.15 -4.92 28.29
N ALA A 788 2.76 -4.78 29.46
CA ALA A 788 2.42 -3.72 30.42
C ALA A 788 3.20 -2.46 30.02
N PHE A 789 2.50 -1.40 29.64
CA PHE A 789 3.16 -0.13 29.30
C PHE A 789 3.54 0.58 30.61
N ASP A 790 4.81 0.94 30.75
CA ASP A 790 5.30 1.71 31.88
C ASP A 790 4.99 3.20 31.67
N PHE A 791 4.03 3.73 32.43
CA PHE A 791 3.64 5.13 32.35
C PHE A 791 4.58 6.06 33.13
N GLU A 792 5.35 5.57 34.11
CA GLU A 792 6.18 6.38 35.01
C GLU A 792 7.10 7.40 34.29
N PRO A 793 7.71 7.09 33.12
CA PRO A 793 8.49 8.08 32.37
C PRO A 793 7.71 9.32 31.87
N TRP A 794 6.39 9.33 31.98
CA TRP A 794 5.49 10.46 31.70
C TRP A 794 4.95 11.14 32.96
N SER A 795 5.40 10.76 34.16
CA SER A 795 4.99 11.37 35.42
C SER A 795 5.51 12.81 35.53
N GLU A 796 4.62 13.74 35.86
CA GLU A 796 4.98 15.13 36.22
C GLU A 796 4.85 15.41 37.72
N SER A 797 4.84 14.37 38.55
CA SER A 797 4.88 14.55 40.01
C SER A 797 5.98 15.56 40.39
N LYS A 798 5.59 16.62 41.09
CA LYS A 798 6.50 17.68 41.53
C LYS A 798 7.62 17.01 42.32
N ALA A 799 8.80 16.86 41.72
CA ALA A 799 10.00 16.67 42.51
C ALA A 799 10.00 17.79 43.53
N ALA A 800 9.91 17.46 44.82
CA ALA A 800 10.12 18.44 45.88
C ALA A 800 11.42 19.17 45.51
N PRO A 801 11.45 20.52 45.51
CA PRO A 801 12.67 21.21 45.20
C PRO A 801 13.73 20.67 46.15
N GLU A 802 14.78 20.05 45.60
CA GLU A 802 15.98 19.79 46.37
C GLU A 802 16.45 21.16 46.83
N LEU A 803 16.10 21.52 48.07
CA LEU A 803 16.73 22.59 48.80
C LEU A 803 18.20 22.21 48.85
N HIS A 804 18.98 22.73 47.91
CA HIS A 804 20.42 22.81 48.03
C HIS A 804 20.68 23.44 49.39
N LYS A 805 21.05 22.61 50.38
CA LYS A 805 21.63 23.09 51.62
C LYS A 805 22.91 23.80 51.20
N ALA A 806 22.85 25.12 51.14
CA ALA A 806 24.04 25.95 51.08
C ALA A 806 24.89 25.56 52.29
N GLY A 807 25.99 24.86 52.04
CA GLY A 807 26.99 24.60 53.06
C GLY A 807 27.54 25.94 53.51
N PHE A 808 27.20 26.35 54.72
CA PHE A 808 27.92 27.41 55.41
C PHE A 808 29.37 26.94 55.58
N SER A 809 30.26 27.47 54.76
CA SER A 809 31.69 27.41 54.98
C SER A 809 31.99 28.09 56.32
N GLN A 810 32.33 27.29 57.34
CA GLN A 810 32.98 27.80 58.54
C GLN A 810 34.32 28.41 58.12
N ALA A 811 34.41 29.74 58.23
CA ALA A 811 35.68 30.44 58.19
C ALA A 811 36.51 29.98 59.39
N MET A 812 37.56 29.18 59.14
CA MET A 812 38.65 29.02 60.09
C MET A 812 39.46 30.31 60.08
N THR A 813 39.46 30.98 61.23
CA THR A 813 40.55 31.83 61.69
C THR A 813 41.88 31.08 61.59
N PHE A 814 42.80 31.58 60.75
CA PHE A 814 44.17 31.95 61.11
C PHE A 814 44.78 32.83 60.02
#